data_AF-A0A832E7T9-F1
#
_entry.id   AF-A0A832E7T9-F1
#
_cell.length_a   1.000
_cell.length_b   1.000
_cell.length_c   1.000
_cell.angle_alpha   90.00
_cell.angle_beta   90.00
_cell.angle_gamma   90.00
#
_symmetry.space_group_name_H-M   'P 1'
#
loop_
_entity.id
_entity.type
_entity.pdbx_description
1 polymer ?
#
loop_
_entity_poly.entity_id
_entity_poly.type
_entity_poly.pdbx_seq_one_letter_code
_entity_poly.pdbx_strand_id
1 'polypeptide(L)'
;MTIYTSMKSNTVVWTLRNVTILLLLLLSIIHSPLALSARNVGTGFPPDNDTNDPYDDIEPDFYGIHNTRYGFDWISFSIQTRPKTTNTLYVRQGDRGPWKYLRPVPSGYSSFREEGLDTHVKRCYSVRSHADSRYYVYQTCKSPYSRVEFRPGEMSQEITDRILDAFEWSKTEPVQEGNNPNQPALYSMAVLLEKAPNSEDENLIRDLGIHIQDLPLFPNEFPTWDSQKAVVTVGDEYRIWRFIVIPGYLYNAIRDRNITRESKGQQTSLLVFRRIPDNRATDNVYDPYRLNYSYLRDNLFTYNGNFNENAVNESGCQLGDSKTDCPLFIGSLIKHIVSYFSEGAEFLIDGVRKIQGFFKRKLGDEVTLTLNIQLLNTESNFTEPMKSGWSGELLTLEGATVQIRQGFSIFEKKINAYGNVTGKVAKHDSSKICFKLKNHAVEITELLTEKTVCLDGRYVINANTTLNLQVKHPYVNAFAGITDAYKYMEEVMDFKMRRVRVLTGWLANILAVDDDRSYAPCLGIVDLSALDLIPLVNIVKETAELVMADIDIILSTKDAATRGVPVHEYGHNVLCTLAHDVNGDGYIEIAWTDVILGIFDQNASNSSWIFNEAFADFISSQVLGATNYVNQIGGTTIGTMSYANAGSGGIETNYRDSSNPTVRTEVARVASIIHDFFDGNVLNTDPFELNLNPNDGTHWDTVNNSLTWARSTKKSQINLKQDSDQEDEEVLIPGSSFTRWADFAKRHSFFSLTFNYKNWLGGLADLARDEGYNDAQICDLFALHSMGGTCPDY
;
A
#
# COMPACT_ATOMS: atom_id res chain seq x y z
N MET A 1 37.25 24.77 -41.58
CA MET A 1 37.83 23.60 -42.26
C MET A 1 38.66 22.85 -41.24
N THR A 2 38.22 21.63 -40.89
CA THR A 2 39.02 20.54 -40.32
C THR A 2 39.40 20.55 -38.82
N ILE A 3 38.53 19.90 -38.03
CA ILE A 3 38.78 18.78 -37.09
C ILE A 3 39.92 18.92 -36.06
N TYR A 4 39.54 19.00 -34.77
CA TYR A 4 40.12 18.15 -33.72
C TYR A 4 39.04 17.79 -32.70
N THR A 5 38.62 16.53 -32.73
CA THR A 5 37.55 15.91 -31.93
C THR A 5 38.13 15.04 -30.82
N SER A 6 37.40 15.02 -29.70
CA SER A 6 37.01 13.82 -28.93
C SER A 6 38.11 12.95 -28.28
N MET A 7 38.19 13.03 -26.95
CA MET A 7 38.27 11.86 -26.05
C MET A 7 38.39 12.35 -24.59
N LYS A 8 37.28 12.41 -23.82
CA LYS A 8 37.35 12.49 -22.34
C LYS A 8 36.06 12.17 -21.55
N SER A 9 35.06 11.48 -22.10
CA SER A 9 33.80 11.17 -21.36
C SER A 9 33.58 9.71 -20.96
N ASN A 10 34.43 8.75 -21.33
CA ASN A 10 34.17 7.32 -21.05
C ASN A 10 34.82 6.76 -19.77
N THR A 11 35.59 7.54 -19.02
CA THR A 11 36.33 7.02 -17.87
C THR A 11 35.52 7.02 -16.56
N VAL A 12 34.54 7.91 -16.41
CA VAL A 12 33.77 8.08 -15.15
C VAL A 12 32.67 7.02 -14.99
N VAL A 13 32.04 6.60 -16.09
CA VAL A 13 30.99 5.57 -16.07
C VAL A 13 31.55 4.18 -15.74
N TRP A 14 32.82 3.91 -16.10
CA TRP A 14 33.50 2.65 -15.76
C TRP A 14 33.92 2.59 -14.28
N THR A 15 34.15 3.73 -13.61
CA THR A 15 34.56 3.73 -12.20
C THR A 15 33.38 3.49 -11.26
N LEU A 16 32.20 4.03 -11.57
CA LEU A 16 30.98 3.84 -10.75
C LEU A 16 30.45 2.40 -10.80
N ARG A 17 30.53 1.73 -11.96
CA ARG A 17 30.14 0.31 -12.09
C ARG A 17 31.03 -0.62 -11.24
N ASN A 18 32.33 -0.35 -11.17
CA ASN A 18 33.26 -1.17 -10.39
C ASN A 18 33.17 -0.89 -8.88
N VAL A 19 32.88 0.36 -8.47
CA VAL A 19 32.67 0.70 -7.04
C VAL A 19 31.39 0.04 -6.50
N THR A 20 30.33 -0.04 -7.30
CA THR A 20 29.07 -0.71 -6.91
C THR A 20 29.24 -2.21 -6.75
N ILE A 21 30.00 -2.86 -7.65
CA ILE A 21 30.33 -4.30 -7.53
C ILE A 21 31.25 -4.57 -6.33
N LEU A 22 32.19 -3.66 -6.02
CA LEU A 22 33.08 -3.77 -4.87
C LEU A 22 32.33 -3.59 -3.54
N LEU A 23 31.34 -2.70 -3.47
CA LEU A 23 30.50 -2.49 -2.29
C LEU A 23 29.58 -3.70 -2.03
N LEU A 24 29.01 -4.30 -3.08
CA LEU A 24 28.21 -5.53 -2.97
C LEU A 24 29.05 -6.74 -2.51
N LEU A 25 30.30 -6.83 -2.95
CA LEU A 25 31.25 -7.84 -2.46
C LEU A 25 31.68 -7.59 -1.00
N LEU A 26 31.89 -6.34 -0.59
CA LEU A 26 32.26 -6.01 0.80
C LEU A 26 31.09 -6.23 1.79
N LEU A 27 29.85 -5.99 1.38
CA LEU A 27 28.67 -6.26 2.21
C LEU A 27 28.40 -7.76 2.41
N SER A 28 28.83 -8.61 1.46
CA SER A 28 28.75 -10.08 1.60
C SER A 28 29.74 -10.67 2.61
N ILE A 29 30.75 -9.90 3.04
CA ILE A 29 31.82 -10.38 3.94
C ILE A 29 31.54 -10.03 5.42
N ILE A 30 30.60 -9.13 5.73
CA ILE A 30 30.45 -8.58 7.10
C ILE A 30 29.45 -9.36 7.99
N HIS A 31 28.67 -10.32 7.45
CA HIS A 31 27.70 -11.10 8.25
C HIS A 31 28.09 -12.58 8.48
N SER A 32 29.22 -12.83 9.16
CA SER A 32 29.49 -14.15 9.74
C SER A 32 30.38 -14.06 10.99
N PRO A 33 29.90 -14.46 12.18
CA PRO A 33 30.77 -14.90 13.24
C PRO A 33 30.75 -16.44 13.37
N LEU A 34 31.94 -17.02 13.10
CA LEU A 34 32.61 -18.14 13.79
C LEU A 34 31.91 -19.52 13.83
N ALA A 35 32.58 -20.67 13.75
CA ALA A 35 33.89 -21.14 13.31
C ALA A 35 33.86 -22.66 13.55
N LEU A 36 34.34 -23.50 12.62
CA LEU A 36 34.95 -24.78 12.98
C LEU A 36 35.84 -25.33 11.86
N SER A 37 37.13 -25.36 12.19
CA SER A 37 38.25 -26.15 11.67
C SER A 37 37.94 -27.23 10.62
N ALA A 38 38.63 -27.14 9.47
CA ALA A 38 39.11 -28.32 8.76
C ALA A 38 40.41 -28.01 7.99
N ARG A 39 41.35 -28.95 8.08
CA ARG A 39 42.70 -28.94 7.52
C ARG A 39 42.72 -28.90 5.99
N ASN A 40 43.69 -28.15 5.46
CA ASN A 40 44.16 -28.25 4.08
C ASN A 40 44.71 -29.65 3.77
N VAL A 41 44.16 -30.30 2.75
CA VAL A 41 44.87 -31.24 1.88
C VAL A 41 44.53 -30.84 0.45
N GLY A 42 45.55 -30.36 -0.27
CA GLY A 42 45.42 -30.03 -1.69
C GLY A 42 45.55 -31.28 -2.54
N THR A 43 44.77 -31.34 -3.62
CA THR A 43 45.04 -32.20 -4.76
C THR A 43 44.49 -31.51 -6.01
N GLY A 44 45.39 -30.94 -6.82
CA GLY A 44 45.17 -30.95 -8.26
C GLY A 44 45.59 -32.31 -8.80
N PHE A 45 44.86 -32.84 -9.78
CA PHE A 45 45.32 -33.66 -10.93
C PHE A 45 44.10 -34.10 -11.79
N PRO A 46 44.30 -34.62 -13.02
CA PRO A 46 43.77 -34.11 -14.29
C PRO A 46 42.53 -34.92 -14.77
N PRO A 47 42.02 -34.75 -16.02
CA PRO A 47 40.83 -35.45 -16.46
C PRO A 47 41.19 -36.85 -16.94
N ASP A 48 40.65 -37.87 -16.28
CA ASP A 48 40.69 -39.25 -16.78
C ASP A 48 39.29 -39.71 -17.20
N ASN A 49 39.20 -40.04 -18.49
CA ASN A 49 38.23 -40.96 -19.05
C ASN A 49 38.55 -42.36 -18.50
N ASP A 50 37.71 -42.90 -17.63
CA ASP A 50 37.62 -44.35 -17.47
C ASP A 50 36.18 -44.77 -17.19
N THR A 51 35.53 -45.28 -18.24
CA THR A 51 34.26 -45.97 -18.18
C THR A 51 34.51 -47.38 -17.67
N ASN A 52 34.47 -47.61 -16.35
CA ASN A 52 34.22 -48.90 -15.67
C ASN A 52 34.35 -48.73 -14.14
N ASP A 53 33.40 -48.06 -13.49
CA ASP A 53 33.24 -48.14 -12.02
C ASP A 53 32.06 -49.07 -11.70
N PRO A 54 32.27 -50.23 -11.04
CA PRO A 54 31.20 -51.15 -10.66
C PRO A 54 30.39 -50.71 -9.43
N TYR A 55 30.42 -49.41 -9.07
CA TYR A 55 29.68 -48.85 -7.93
C TYR A 55 28.40 -48.08 -8.29
N ASP A 56 27.99 -48.04 -9.55
CA ASP A 56 26.83 -47.25 -10.02
C ASP A 56 25.43 -47.90 -9.82
N ASP A 57 25.32 -48.99 -9.05
CA ASP A 57 24.04 -49.68 -8.78
C ASP A 57 23.62 -49.72 -7.30
N ILE A 58 24.13 -48.79 -6.46
CA ILE A 58 23.54 -48.59 -5.13
C ILE A 58 22.40 -47.58 -5.27
N GLU A 59 21.20 -48.07 -5.56
CA GLU A 59 19.97 -47.30 -5.29
C GLU A 59 20.11 -46.69 -3.88
N PRO A 60 19.85 -45.39 -3.69
CA PRO A 60 19.88 -44.80 -2.36
C PRO A 60 18.79 -45.49 -1.55
N ASP A 61 19.18 -46.45 -0.72
CA ASP A 61 18.27 -47.11 0.20
C ASP A 61 17.66 -46.03 1.12
N PHE A 62 16.44 -45.60 0.80
CA PHE A 62 15.69 -44.63 1.59
C PHE A 62 15.27 -45.27 2.91
N TYR A 63 16.12 -45.14 3.93
CA TYR A 63 15.81 -45.50 5.30
C TYR A 63 15.35 -44.25 6.06
N GLY A 64 14.23 -44.33 6.79
CA GLY A 64 13.68 -43.18 7.49
C GLY A 64 12.21 -43.29 7.88
N ILE A 65 11.69 -42.19 8.42
CA ILE A 65 10.25 -42.00 8.67
C ILE A 65 9.67 -41.33 7.42
N HIS A 66 8.71 -41.98 6.78
CA HIS A 66 8.09 -41.57 5.53
C HIS A 66 6.56 -41.51 5.65
N ASN A 67 5.91 -40.84 4.69
CA ASN A 67 4.46 -40.91 4.47
C ASN A 67 3.63 -40.69 5.73
N THR A 68 3.81 -39.52 6.34
CA THR A 68 3.01 -39.13 7.50
C THR A 68 1.61 -38.73 7.06
N ARG A 69 0.59 -39.44 7.55
CA ARG A 69 -0.83 -39.10 7.44
C ARG A 69 -1.30 -38.52 8.76
N TYR A 70 -2.24 -37.60 8.68
CA TYR A 70 -2.78 -36.95 9.87
C TYR A 70 -4.28 -37.19 9.93
N GLY A 71 -4.79 -37.27 11.15
CA GLY A 71 -6.16 -36.88 11.41
C GLY A 71 -6.18 -35.99 12.64
N PHE A 72 -7.38 -35.62 13.06
CA PHE A 72 -7.60 -34.64 14.11
C PHE A 72 -6.78 -34.95 15.37
N ASP A 73 -6.89 -36.17 15.89
CA ASP A 73 -6.24 -36.63 17.12
C ASP A 73 -5.27 -37.78 16.88
N TRP A 74 -4.78 -37.96 15.65
CA TRP A 74 -3.87 -39.05 15.34
C TRP A 74 -2.83 -38.70 14.28
N ILE A 75 -1.65 -39.31 14.42
CA ILE A 75 -0.59 -39.26 13.41
C ILE A 75 -0.31 -40.70 13.00
N SER A 76 -0.28 -40.97 11.69
CA SER A 76 0.21 -42.22 11.13
C SER A 76 1.44 -41.96 10.28
N PHE A 77 2.42 -42.85 10.30
CA PHE A 77 3.59 -42.77 9.44
C PHE A 77 4.11 -44.15 9.14
N SER A 78 4.82 -44.25 8.02
CA SER A 78 5.56 -45.45 7.66
C SER A 78 7.02 -45.28 8.03
N ILE A 79 7.68 -46.37 8.40
CA ILE A 79 9.10 -46.39 8.69
C ILE A 79 9.73 -47.49 7.85
N GLN A 80 10.74 -47.13 7.08
CA GLN A 80 11.57 -48.06 6.33
C GLN A 80 12.91 -48.18 7.05
N THR A 81 13.23 -49.38 7.51
CA THR A 81 14.45 -49.67 8.27
C THR A 81 15.28 -50.75 7.58
N ARG A 82 16.58 -50.77 7.86
CA ARG A 82 17.52 -51.76 7.31
C ARG A 82 17.10 -53.18 7.69
N PRO A 83 17.12 -54.15 6.75
CA PRO A 83 16.96 -55.56 7.08
C PRO A 83 17.95 -55.98 8.19
N LYS A 84 17.51 -56.87 9.09
CA LYS A 84 18.34 -57.44 10.18
C LYS A 84 18.88 -56.45 11.22
N THR A 85 18.26 -55.28 11.36
CA THR A 85 18.62 -54.29 12.41
C THR A 85 17.56 -54.23 13.50
N THR A 86 17.95 -53.96 14.75
CA THR A 86 17.01 -53.67 15.83
C THR A 86 16.73 -52.17 15.88
N ASN A 87 15.47 -51.81 15.65
CA ASN A 87 15.05 -50.41 15.55
C ASN A 87 14.09 -50.07 16.69
N THR A 88 14.22 -48.87 17.24
CA THR A 88 13.34 -48.36 18.29
C THR A 88 12.81 -46.98 17.91
N LEU A 89 11.49 -46.81 18.07
CA LEU A 89 10.80 -45.54 17.86
C LEU A 89 10.67 -44.80 19.17
N TYR A 90 11.08 -43.54 19.16
CA TYR A 90 10.96 -42.57 20.24
C TYR A 90 10.04 -41.43 19.80
N VAL A 91 9.38 -40.82 20.76
CA VAL A 91 8.56 -39.61 20.55
C VAL A 91 8.92 -38.56 21.60
N ARG A 92 8.88 -37.28 21.25
CA ARG A 92 8.92 -36.17 22.22
C ARG A 92 7.87 -35.13 21.86
N GLN A 93 7.43 -34.40 22.88
CA GLN A 93 6.53 -33.26 22.74
C GLN A 93 7.36 -31.96 22.64
N GLY A 94 7.09 -31.16 21.62
CA GLY A 94 7.81 -29.94 21.26
C GLY A 94 9.23 -30.16 20.73
N ASP A 95 9.88 -29.06 20.36
CA ASP A 95 11.24 -29.09 19.82
C ASP A 95 12.32 -29.37 20.88
N ARG A 96 11.98 -29.25 22.17
CA ARG A 96 12.92 -29.36 23.30
C ARG A 96 12.53 -30.40 24.37
N GLY A 97 11.47 -31.17 24.17
CA GLY A 97 11.06 -32.20 25.14
C GLY A 97 12.01 -33.41 25.21
N PRO A 98 12.01 -34.16 26.33
CA PRO A 98 12.76 -35.41 26.43
C PRO A 98 12.17 -36.49 25.50
N TRP A 99 13.03 -37.28 24.87
CA TRP A 99 12.64 -38.45 24.08
C TRP A 99 12.09 -39.55 24.98
N LYS A 100 10.83 -39.92 24.76
CA LYS A 100 10.17 -41.07 25.39
C LYS A 100 10.20 -42.26 24.44
N TYR A 101 10.54 -43.42 24.98
CA TYR A 101 10.41 -44.68 24.25
C TYR A 101 8.95 -44.90 23.88
N LEU A 102 8.66 -45.18 22.62
CA LEU A 102 7.31 -45.50 22.16
C LEU A 102 7.16 -47.01 21.98
N ARG A 103 7.95 -47.64 21.10
CA ARG A 103 7.86 -49.08 20.77
C ARG A 103 9.03 -49.58 19.91
N PRO A 104 9.25 -50.90 19.78
CA PRO A 104 10.19 -51.43 18.80
C PRO A 104 9.60 -51.34 17.37
N VAL A 105 10.50 -51.22 16.38
CA VAL A 105 10.17 -51.11 14.95
C VAL A 105 10.72 -52.34 14.23
N PRO A 106 9.87 -53.15 13.56
CA PRO A 106 10.33 -54.31 12.78
C PRO A 106 11.30 -53.89 11.66
N SER A 107 12.27 -54.76 11.34
CA SER A 107 13.15 -54.54 10.19
C SER A 107 12.34 -54.54 8.88
N GLY A 108 12.68 -53.65 7.95
CA GLY A 108 11.93 -53.47 6.70
C GLY A 108 10.88 -52.36 6.80
N TYR A 109 9.76 -52.50 6.10
CA TYR A 109 8.67 -51.52 6.08
C TYR A 109 7.64 -51.79 7.17
N SER A 110 7.32 -50.77 7.96
CA SER A 110 6.29 -50.85 9.00
C SER A 110 5.46 -49.58 9.01
N SER A 111 4.16 -49.70 9.33
CA SER A 111 3.27 -48.54 9.51
C SER A 111 2.85 -48.42 10.96
N PHE A 112 2.80 -47.19 11.45
CA PHE A 112 2.40 -46.86 12.81
C PHE A 112 1.28 -45.85 12.78
N ARG A 113 0.41 -45.91 13.78
CA ARG A 113 -0.61 -44.91 14.07
C ARG A 113 -0.62 -44.67 15.58
N GLU A 114 -0.52 -43.42 15.98
CA GLU A 114 -0.68 -42.97 17.35
C GLU A 114 -1.99 -42.18 17.41
N GLU A 115 -2.93 -42.58 18.27
CA GLU A 115 -4.27 -41.98 18.41
C GLU A 115 -4.39 -41.24 19.76
N GLY A 116 -5.45 -40.45 19.95
CA GLY A 116 -5.69 -39.69 21.18
C GLY A 116 -4.64 -38.60 21.44
N LEU A 117 -4.06 -38.05 20.38
CA LEU A 117 -3.07 -37.00 20.45
C LEU A 117 -3.74 -35.66 20.76
N ASP A 118 -3.14 -34.92 21.68
CA ASP A 118 -3.44 -33.49 21.82
C ASP A 118 -3.09 -32.81 20.49
N THR A 119 -4.12 -32.29 19.85
CA THR A 119 -4.11 -31.54 18.60
C THR A 119 -3.05 -30.45 18.59
N HIS A 120 -2.74 -29.85 19.74
CA HIS A 120 -1.95 -28.63 19.83
C HIS A 120 -0.47 -28.84 20.14
N VAL A 121 -0.03 -30.09 20.30
CA VAL A 121 1.35 -30.40 20.69
C VAL A 121 2.14 -30.92 19.49
N LYS A 122 3.10 -30.11 19.02
CA LYS A 122 4.10 -30.56 18.04
C LYS A 122 4.79 -31.82 18.56
N ARG A 123 4.85 -32.88 17.77
CA ARG A 123 5.51 -34.14 18.13
C ARG A 123 6.69 -34.39 17.22
N CYS A 124 7.83 -34.69 17.82
CA CYS A 124 8.96 -35.20 17.08
C CYS A 124 9.04 -36.71 17.28
N TYR A 125 9.20 -37.43 16.19
CA TYR A 125 9.44 -38.87 16.15
C TYR A 125 10.89 -39.12 15.78
N SER A 126 11.51 -40.09 16.43
CA SER A 126 12.87 -40.51 16.13
C SER A 126 13.00 -42.02 16.09
N VAL A 127 13.55 -42.53 15.00
CA VAL A 127 13.90 -43.94 14.88
C VAL A 127 15.39 -44.09 15.10
N ARG A 128 15.76 -44.94 16.06
CA ARG A 128 17.16 -45.30 16.34
C ARG A 128 17.39 -46.74 15.92
N SER A 129 18.32 -46.93 14.99
CA SER A 129 18.74 -48.25 14.51
C SER A 129 20.05 -48.66 15.19
N HIS A 130 20.11 -49.89 15.70
CA HIS A 130 21.33 -50.51 16.18
C HIS A 130 21.80 -51.55 15.15
N ALA A 131 22.76 -51.13 14.32
CA ALA A 131 23.41 -51.99 13.35
C ALA A 131 24.92 -51.77 13.44
N ASP A 132 25.69 -52.83 13.68
CA ASP A 132 27.16 -52.83 13.59
C ASP A 132 27.83 -51.62 14.26
N SER A 133 27.50 -51.39 15.54
CA SER A 133 28.02 -50.31 16.39
C SER A 133 27.85 -48.87 15.89
N ARG A 134 27.08 -48.64 14.80
CA ARG A 134 26.72 -47.31 14.29
C ARG A 134 25.27 -46.97 14.61
N TYR A 135 25.05 -45.76 15.10
CA TYR A 135 23.72 -45.21 15.43
C TYR A 135 23.23 -44.36 14.27
N TYR A 136 22.14 -44.78 13.62
CA TYR A 136 21.40 -43.93 12.69
C TYR A 136 20.18 -43.36 13.41
N VAL A 137 20.01 -42.04 13.34
CA VAL A 137 18.90 -41.31 13.97
C VAL A 137 18.16 -40.55 12.89
N TYR A 138 16.97 -41.04 12.54
CA TYR A 138 16.04 -40.31 11.69
C TYR A 138 15.09 -39.53 12.58
N GLN A 139 14.87 -38.24 12.30
CA GLN A 139 13.97 -37.39 13.07
C GLN A 139 13.00 -36.67 12.13
N THR A 140 11.73 -36.62 12.52
CA THR A 140 10.73 -35.75 11.90
C THR A 140 9.91 -35.10 13.00
N CYS A 141 9.66 -33.80 12.89
CA CYS A 141 8.81 -33.07 13.83
C CYS A 141 7.60 -32.55 13.10
N LYS A 142 6.41 -32.93 13.58
CA LYS A 142 5.12 -32.59 12.97
C LYS A 142 4.08 -32.33 14.05
N SER A 143 3.21 -31.35 13.83
CA SER A 143 2.03 -31.16 14.65
C SER A 143 0.86 -31.92 14.03
N PRO A 144 -0.02 -32.58 14.82
CA PRO A 144 -1.30 -33.06 14.29
C PRO A 144 -2.11 -31.91 13.66
N TYR A 145 -1.90 -30.68 14.16
CA TYR A 145 -2.61 -29.48 13.71
C TYR A 145 -2.09 -28.82 12.46
N SER A 146 -0.85 -29.10 12.02
CA SER A 146 -0.26 -28.25 10.99
C SER A 146 -1.06 -28.31 9.69
N ARG A 147 -1.87 -29.37 9.50
CA ARG A 147 -2.76 -29.56 8.36
C ARG A 147 -3.96 -30.45 8.77
N VAL A 148 -5.00 -29.86 9.36
CA VAL A 148 -6.30 -30.54 9.54
C VAL A 148 -6.73 -31.08 8.17
N GLU A 149 -6.91 -32.40 8.05
CA GLU A 149 -7.20 -33.06 6.76
C GLU A 149 -8.69 -33.34 6.59
N PHE A 150 -9.22 -33.05 5.41
CA PHE A 150 -10.46 -33.66 4.94
C PHE A 150 -10.17 -34.99 4.22
N ARG A 151 -10.92 -36.04 4.58
CA ARG A 151 -11.12 -37.15 3.67
C ARG A 151 -12.31 -36.85 2.75
N PRO A 152 -12.28 -37.32 1.49
CA PRO A 152 -13.44 -37.19 0.60
C PRO A 152 -14.70 -37.79 1.25
N GLY A 153 -15.77 -37.01 1.37
CA GLY A 153 -17.07 -37.44 1.92
C GLY A 153 -17.35 -37.20 3.40
N GLU A 154 -16.42 -36.59 4.13
CA GLU A 154 -16.50 -36.46 5.58
C GLU A 154 -16.94 -35.06 6.06
N MET A 155 -17.53 -34.17 5.24
CA MET A 155 -18.01 -32.86 5.75
C MET A 155 -19.41 -32.96 6.37
N SER A 156 -19.48 -33.61 7.53
CA SER A 156 -20.65 -33.53 8.41
C SER A 156 -20.59 -32.27 9.28
N GLN A 157 -21.74 -31.91 9.87
CA GLN A 157 -21.82 -30.87 10.89
C GLN A 157 -20.84 -31.15 12.05
N GLU A 158 -20.86 -32.37 12.57
CA GLU A 158 -20.01 -32.80 13.67
C GLU A 158 -18.51 -32.63 13.37
N ILE A 159 -18.10 -32.90 12.13
CA ILE A 159 -16.71 -32.71 11.73
C ILE A 159 -16.36 -31.24 11.61
N THR A 160 -17.28 -30.42 11.08
CA THR A 160 -17.09 -28.97 11.03
C THR A 160 -16.94 -28.36 12.42
N ASP A 161 -17.79 -28.76 13.37
CA ASP A 161 -17.73 -28.27 14.76
C ASP A 161 -16.38 -28.62 15.39
N ARG A 162 -15.91 -29.87 15.22
CA ARG A 162 -14.58 -30.27 15.69
C ARG A 162 -13.46 -29.44 15.07
N ILE A 163 -13.53 -29.15 13.78
CA ILE A 163 -12.52 -28.32 13.10
C ILE A 163 -12.52 -26.92 13.70
N LEU A 164 -13.69 -26.30 13.84
CA LEU A 164 -13.84 -24.96 14.38
C LEU A 164 -13.34 -24.86 15.82
N ASP A 165 -13.66 -25.86 16.65
CA ASP A 165 -13.25 -25.88 18.06
C ASP A 165 -11.74 -25.99 18.23
N ALA A 166 -11.03 -26.58 17.27
CA ALA A 166 -9.59 -26.74 17.38
C ALA A 166 -8.78 -25.72 16.57
N PHE A 167 -9.39 -25.01 15.61
CA PHE A 167 -8.65 -24.21 14.64
C PHE A 167 -8.19 -22.88 15.20
N GLU A 168 -6.87 -22.65 15.13
CA GLU A 168 -6.24 -21.40 15.50
C GLU A 168 -5.15 -21.05 14.48
N TRP A 169 -5.18 -19.82 13.98
CA TRP A 169 -4.22 -19.36 12.97
C TRP A 169 -2.79 -19.36 13.50
N SER A 170 -2.61 -19.00 14.77
CA SER A 170 -1.32 -19.02 15.48
C SER A 170 -0.68 -20.42 15.53
N LYS A 171 -1.46 -21.49 15.30
CA LYS A 171 -0.99 -22.88 15.29
C LYS A 171 -0.74 -23.43 13.88
N THR A 172 -1.07 -22.68 12.84
CA THR A 172 -0.79 -23.08 11.45
C THR A 172 0.69 -22.89 11.11
N GLU A 173 1.21 -23.66 10.15
CA GLU A 173 2.59 -23.51 9.64
C GLU A 173 2.57 -22.81 8.27
N PRO A 174 3.62 -22.02 7.94
CA PRO A 174 3.79 -21.53 6.58
C PRO A 174 4.05 -22.70 5.61
N VAL A 175 3.72 -22.50 4.34
CA VAL A 175 3.99 -23.46 3.27
C VAL A 175 5.06 -22.94 2.31
N GLN A 176 5.59 -23.83 1.47
CA GLN A 176 6.56 -23.45 0.45
C GLN A 176 5.86 -22.59 -0.62
N GLU A 177 6.45 -21.48 -1.04
CA GLU A 177 5.80 -20.54 -1.95
C GLU A 177 6.00 -20.89 -3.44
N GLY A 178 7.00 -21.73 -3.73
CA GLY A 178 7.53 -21.94 -5.07
C GLY A 178 8.76 -21.07 -5.29
N ASN A 179 9.65 -21.48 -6.21
CA ASN A 179 10.87 -20.73 -6.53
C ASN A 179 10.73 -19.94 -7.84
N ASN A 180 9.62 -20.13 -8.56
CA ASN A 180 9.34 -19.50 -9.85
C ASN A 180 8.03 -18.70 -9.72
N PRO A 181 8.04 -17.37 -9.90
CA PRO A 181 6.83 -16.55 -9.84
C PRO A 181 5.75 -16.98 -10.85
N ASN A 182 6.17 -17.50 -12.01
CA ASN A 182 5.26 -17.98 -13.05
C ASN A 182 4.67 -19.37 -12.75
N GLN A 183 5.19 -20.05 -11.72
CA GLN A 183 4.73 -21.37 -11.28
C GLN A 183 4.76 -21.44 -9.74
N PRO A 184 3.90 -20.66 -9.05
CA PRO A 184 3.85 -20.69 -7.59
C PRO A 184 3.46 -22.08 -7.11
N ALA A 185 3.93 -22.50 -5.93
CA ALA A 185 3.46 -23.76 -5.35
C ALA A 185 1.95 -23.66 -5.06
N LEU A 186 1.14 -24.52 -5.69
CA LEU A 186 -0.30 -24.51 -5.55
C LEU A 186 -0.75 -25.51 -4.49
N TYR A 187 -1.64 -25.09 -3.61
CA TYR A 187 -2.17 -25.91 -2.52
C TYR A 187 -3.67 -26.13 -2.65
N SER A 188 -4.09 -27.40 -2.53
CA SER A 188 -5.50 -27.77 -2.46
C SER A 188 -6.03 -27.55 -1.04
N MET A 189 -7.06 -26.71 -0.90
CA MET A 189 -7.65 -26.37 0.39
C MET A 189 -9.18 -26.32 0.32
N ALA A 190 -9.83 -26.25 1.48
CA ALA A 190 -11.21 -25.86 1.64
C ALA A 190 -11.26 -24.57 2.46
N VAL A 191 -12.19 -23.68 2.11
CA VAL A 191 -12.49 -22.48 2.88
C VAL A 191 -13.92 -22.55 3.39
N LEU A 192 -14.13 -22.25 4.68
CA LEU A 192 -15.46 -22.10 5.24
C LEU A 192 -15.88 -20.63 5.15
N LEU A 193 -16.93 -20.37 4.37
CA LEU A 193 -17.48 -19.04 4.14
C LEU A 193 -18.78 -18.85 4.91
N GLU A 194 -19.04 -17.63 5.38
CA GLU A 194 -20.27 -17.28 6.12
C GLU A 194 -21.53 -17.28 5.24
N LYS A 195 -21.39 -17.16 3.92
CA LYS A 195 -22.49 -17.31 2.97
C LYS A 195 -21.99 -17.94 1.68
N ALA A 196 -22.91 -18.44 0.86
CA ALA A 196 -22.59 -18.75 -0.53
C ALA A 196 -22.05 -17.47 -1.19
N PRO A 197 -20.82 -17.48 -1.74
CA PRO A 197 -20.38 -16.38 -2.57
C PRO A 197 -21.33 -16.29 -3.76
N ASN A 198 -21.77 -15.07 -4.09
CA ASN A 198 -22.43 -14.84 -5.37
C ASN A 198 -21.38 -14.91 -6.50
N SER A 199 -21.79 -14.82 -7.77
CA SER A 199 -20.85 -14.86 -8.89
C SER A 199 -19.79 -13.76 -8.85
N GLU A 200 -20.08 -12.63 -8.21
CA GLU A 200 -19.15 -11.50 -8.03
C GLU A 200 -18.08 -11.83 -6.97
N ASP A 201 -18.50 -12.36 -5.81
CA ASP A 201 -17.62 -12.87 -4.75
C ASP A 201 -16.72 -14.03 -5.26
N GLU A 202 -17.22 -14.90 -6.15
CA GLU A 202 -16.41 -15.98 -6.74
C GLU A 202 -15.41 -15.48 -7.77
N ASN A 203 -15.82 -14.57 -8.65
CA ASN A 203 -14.91 -13.93 -9.60
C ASN A 203 -13.81 -13.20 -8.86
N LEU A 204 -14.16 -12.49 -7.79
CA LEU A 204 -13.22 -11.84 -6.88
C LEU A 204 -12.18 -12.81 -6.32
N ILE A 205 -12.61 -13.96 -5.77
CA ILE A 205 -11.70 -14.96 -5.22
C ILE A 205 -10.73 -15.46 -6.30
N ARG A 206 -11.21 -15.71 -7.52
CA ARG A 206 -10.38 -16.09 -8.68
C ARG A 206 -9.39 -15.02 -9.07
N ASP A 207 -9.83 -13.79 -8.93
CA ASP A 207 -9.10 -12.58 -9.23
C ASP A 207 -7.87 -12.39 -8.29
N LEU A 208 -7.93 -12.85 -7.02
CA LEU A 208 -6.73 -12.98 -6.16
C LEU A 208 -5.79 -14.12 -6.57
N GLY A 209 -6.08 -14.77 -7.68
CA GLY A 209 -5.48 -16.01 -8.08
C GLY A 209 -5.93 -17.20 -7.24
N ILE A 210 -7.00 -17.12 -6.44
CA ILE A 210 -7.52 -18.29 -5.73
C ILE A 210 -8.57 -18.95 -6.63
N HIS A 211 -8.24 -20.09 -7.24
CA HIS A 211 -9.28 -20.83 -7.94
C HIS A 211 -10.29 -21.35 -6.93
N ILE A 212 -11.59 -21.07 -7.13
CA ILE A 212 -12.68 -21.51 -6.26
C ILE A 212 -13.77 -22.22 -7.06
N GLN A 213 -14.34 -23.27 -6.45
CA GLN A 213 -15.42 -24.07 -7.02
C GLN A 213 -16.29 -24.74 -5.94
N ASP A 214 -17.51 -25.09 -6.34
CA ASP A 214 -18.51 -25.77 -5.49
C ASP A 214 -18.18 -27.23 -5.22
N LEU A 215 -17.51 -27.89 -6.17
CA LEU A 215 -17.13 -29.30 -6.09
C LEU A 215 -15.61 -29.43 -5.91
N PRO A 216 -15.12 -30.56 -5.36
CA PRO A 216 -13.69 -30.83 -5.30
C PRO A 216 -13.01 -30.74 -6.67
N LEU A 217 -11.68 -30.64 -6.65
CA LEU A 217 -10.90 -30.61 -7.89
C LEU A 217 -10.87 -31.94 -8.64
N PHE A 218 -11.01 -33.07 -7.93
CA PHE A 218 -10.77 -34.39 -8.51
C PHE A 218 -12.08 -35.15 -8.75
N PRO A 219 -12.34 -35.62 -9.99
CA PRO A 219 -13.59 -36.32 -10.34
C PRO A 219 -13.90 -37.55 -9.50
N ASN A 220 -12.88 -38.25 -9.00
CA ASN A 220 -13.06 -39.41 -8.13
C ASN A 220 -13.66 -39.05 -6.76
N GLU A 221 -13.68 -37.77 -6.39
CA GLU A 221 -14.37 -37.30 -5.19
C GLU A 221 -15.85 -37.00 -5.45
N PHE A 222 -16.25 -36.69 -6.70
CA PHE A 222 -17.60 -36.18 -7.02
C PHE A 222 -18.74 -37.07 -6.50
N PRO A 223 -18.69 -38.42 -6.62
CA PRO A 223 -19.78 -39.28 -6.13
C PRO A 223 -20.09 -39.07 -4.64
N THR A 224 -19.09 -38.65 -3.87
CA THR A 224 -19.24 -38.41 -2.43
C THR A 224 -19.86 -37.04 -2.11
N TRP A 225 -19.89 -36.13 -3.09
CA TRP A 225 -20.42 -34.76 -2.96
C TRP A 225 -21.72 -34.52 -3.71
N ASP A 226 -22.07 -35.37 -4.67
CA ASP A 226 -23.26 -35.24 -5.54
C ASP A 226 -24.59 -35.19 -4.76
N SER A 227 -24.59 -35.61 -3.49
CA SER A 227 -25.75 -35.54 -2.58
C SER A 227 -25.56 -34.62 -1.36
N GLN A 228 -24.35 -34.09 -1.13
CA GLN A 228 -24.03 -33.25 0.02
C GLN A 228 -23.90 -31.79 -0.44
N LYS A 229 -24.90 -30.96 -0.15
CA LYS A 229 -24.67 -29.53 -0.12
C LYS A 229 -23.68 -29.29 1.02
N ALA A 230 -22.50 -28.75 0.74
CA ALA A 230 -21.45 -28.49 1.73
C ALA A 230 -21.82 -27.31 2.67
N VAL A 231 -23.08 -27.25 3.07
CA VAL A 231 -23.67 -26.26 3.96
C VAL A 231 -23.69 -26.85 5.36
N VAL A 232 -23.16 -26.08 6.30
CA VAL A 232 -23.02 -26.43 7.72
C VAL A 232 -23.59 -25.29 8.54
N THR A 233 -23.99 -25.54 9.77
CA THR A 233 -24.57 -24.57 10.70
C THR A 233 -23.57 -24.30 11.81
N VAL A 234 -23.11 -23.07 11.99
CA VAL A 234 -22.16 -22.72 13.04
C VAL A 234 -22.85 -21.74 13.98
N GLY A 235 -23.22 -22.20 15.18
CA GLY A 235 -24.16 -21.48 16.02
C GLY A 235 -25.54 -21.41 15.37
N ASP A 236 -26.06 -20.20 15.16
CA ASP A 236 -27.35 -19.95 14.50
C ASP A 236 -27.20 -19.56 13.00
N GLU A 237 -25.97 -19.59 12.46
CA GLU A 237 -25.67 -19.12 11.11
C GLU A 237 -25.31 -20.26 10.16
N TYR A 238 -25.83 -20.22 8.94
CA TYR A 238 -25.43 -21.16 7.88
C TYR A 238 -24.10 -20.71 7.28
N ARG A 239 -23.15 -21.64 7.18
CA ARG A 239 -21.86 -21.46 6.51
C ARG A 239 -21.71 -22.49 5.40
N ILE A 240 -20.83 -22.23 4.45
CA ILE A 240 -20.64 -23.10 3.28
C ILE A 240 -19.17 -23.35 3.04
N TRP A 241 -18.81 -24.61 2.87
CA TRP A 241 -17.49 -25.01 2.42
C TRP A 241 -17.36 -24.81 0.91
N ARG A 242 -16.23 -24.24 0.51
CA ARG A 242 -15.81 -24.10 -0.88
C ARG A 242 -14.44 -24.73 -1.07
N PHE A 243 -14.24 -25.32 -2.23
CA PHE A 243 -12.96 -25.94 -2.59
C PHE A 243 -12.12 -24.92 -3.32
N ILE A 244 -10.88 -24.73 -2.86
CA ILE A 244 -9.97 -23.75 -3.42
C ILE A 244 -8.62 -24.34 -3.80
N VAL A 245 -7.99 -23.71 -4.79
CA VAL A 245 -6.55 -23.83 -5.05
C VAL A 245 -5.91 -22.47 -4.83
N ILE A 246 -4.95 -22.40 -3.91
CA ILE A 246 -4.32 -21.16 -3.46
C ILE A 246 -2.79 -21.21 -3.66
N PRO A 247 -2.13 -20.10 -4.08
CA PRO A 247 -0.68 -20.01 -4.08
C PRO A 247 -0.10 -20.04 -2.67
N GLY A 248 1.06 -20.66 -2.49
CA GLY A 248 1.74 -20.74 -1.19
C GLY A 248 2.03 -19.38 -0.56
N TYR A 249 2.51 -18.40 -1.35
CA TYR A 249 2.78 -17.05 -0.84
C TYR A 249 1.51 -16.36 -0.34
N LEU A 250 0.38 -16.53 -1.03
CA LEU A 250 -0.89 -15.92 -0.66
C LEU A 250 -1.44 -16.56 0.62
N TYR A 251 -1.33 -17.89 0.76
CA TYR A 251 -1.67 -18.57 2.01
C TYR A 251 -0.82 -18.02 3.17
N ASN A 252 0.49 -17.84 3.00
CA ASN A 252 1.37 -17.32 4.05
C ASN A 252 0.99 -15.88 4.45
N ALA A 253 0.66 -15.02 3.48
CA ALA A 253 0.18 -13.66 3.74
C ALA A 253 -1.17 -13.64 4.49
N ILE A 254 -2.13 -14.48 4.08
CA ILE A 254 -3.42 -14.64 4.77
C ILE A 254 -3.18 -15.14 6.21
N ARG A 255 -2.28 -16.11 6.38
CA ARG A 255 -1.91 -16.65 7.68
C ARG A 255 -1.40 -15.57 8.62
N ASP A 256 -0.38 -14.81 8.23
CA ASP A 256 0.26 -13.84 9.11
C ASP A 256 -0.70 -12.71 9.53
N ARG A 257 -1.57 -12.28 8.60
CA ARG A 257 -2.64 -11.33 8.90
C ARG A 257 -3.63 -11.89 9.92
N ASN A 258 -4.06 -13.14 9.74
CA ASN A 258 -5.05 -13.74 10.63
C ASN A 258 -4.47 -14.09 12.01
N ILE A 259 -3.19 -14.44 12.13
CA ILE A 259 -2.49 -14.54 13.42
C ILE A 259 -2.58 -13.20 14.18
N THR A 260 -2.33 -12.10 13.48
CA THR A 260 -2.44 -10.75 14.07
C THR A 260 -3.88 -10.43 14.50
N ARG A 261 -4.89 -10.84 13.72
CA ARG A 261 -6.31 -10.60 14.05
C ARG A 261 -6.79 -11.47 15.22
N GLU A 262 -6.39 -12.73 15.24
CA GLU A 262 -6.66 -13.68 16.33
C GLU A 262 -6.09 -13.16 17.65
N SER A 263 -4.85 -12.61 17.64
CA SER A 263 -4.25 -11.98 18.82
C SER A 263 -5.06 -10.78 19.37
N LYS A 264 -5.94 -10.19 18.54
CA LYS A 264 -6.86 -9.10 18.88
C LYS A 264 -8.28 -9.58 19.19
N GLY A 265 -8.52 -10.89 19.29
CA GLY A 265 -9.83 -11.49 19.57
C GLY A 265 -10.82 -11.35 18.41
N GLN A 266 -10.35 -11.22 17.17
CA GLN A 266 -11.20 -11.14 15.98
C GLN A 266 -11.40 -12.52 15.36
N GLN A 267 -12.63 -12.85 14.97
CA GLN A 267 -12.91 -14.03 14.16
C GLN A 267 -12.40 -13.84 12.73
N THR A 268 -12.00 -14.96 12.13
CA THR A 268 -11.31 -15.02 10.83
C THR A 268 -11.86 -16.19 10.03
N SER A 269 -11.82 -16.09 8.71
CA SER A 269 -12.13 -17.22 7.83
C SER A 269 -11.21 -18.41 8.12
N LEU A 270 -11.76 -19.61 7.93
CA LEU A 270 -11.08 -20.87 8.19
C LEU A 270 -10.57 -21.46 6.87
N LEU A 271 -9.25 -21.65 6.76
CA LEU A 271 -8.60 -22.36 5.64
C LEU A 271 -8.07 -23.70 6.12
N VAL A 272 -8.47 -24.77 5.45
CA VAL A 272 -8.11 -26.14 5.83
C VAL A 272 -7.51 -26.87 4.65
N PHE A 273 -6.36 -27.51 4.83
CA PHE A 273 -5.69 -28.25 3.77
C PHE A 273 -6.51 -29.47 3.35
N ARG A 274 -6.55 -29.71 2.03
CA ARG A 274 -7.20 -30.89 1.47
C ARG A 274 -6.16 -31.81 0.89
N ARG A 275 -6.19 -33.05 1.36
CA ARG A 275 -5.34 -34.08 0.79
C ARG A 275 -5.75 -34.33 -0.65
N ILE A 276 -4.77 -34.35 -1.53
CA ILE A 276 -4.97 -34.69 -2.93
C ILE A 276 -5.20 -36.22 -3.02
N PRO A 277 -6.33 -36.68 -3.58
CA PRO A 277 -6.70 -38.10 -3.60
C PRO A 277 -5.91 -38.91 -4.65
N ASP A 278 -5.38 -38.27 -5.69
CA ASP A 278 -4.53 -38.90 -6.70
C ASP A 278 -3.05 -38.57 -6.45
N ASN A 279 -2.25 -39.57 -6.07
CA ASN A 279 -0.82 -39.36 -5.82
C ASN A 279 -0.05 -38.84 -7.05
N ARG A 280 -0.57 -39.00 -8.28
CA ARG A 280 0.03 -38.41 -9.48
C ARG A 280 -0.17 -36.90 -9.56
N ALA A 281 -1.20 -36.41 -8.85
CA ALA A 281 -1.52 -34.99 -8.77
C ALA A 281 -0.77 -34.26 -7.66
N THR A 282 0.10 -34.94 -6.90
CA THR A 282 0.96 -34.32 -5.90
C THR A 282 2.34 -34.02 -6.48
N ASP A 283 2.84 -32.80 -6.32
CA ASP A 283 4.17 -32.39 -6.83
C ASP A 283 5.32 -33.00 -6.02
N ASN A 284 5.04 -33.34 -4.77
CA ASN A 284 6.01 -33.90 -3.84
C ASN A 284 5.34 -34.99 -3.00
N VAL A 285 5.90 -36.20 -3.01
CA VAL A 285 5.43 -37.32 -2.16
C VAL A 285 5.45 -36.93 -0.67
N TYR A 286 6.29 -35.97 -0.29
CA TYR A 286 6.40 -35.45 1.08
C TYR A 286 5.41 -34.31 1.42
N ASP A 287 4.73 -33.72 0.43
CA ASP A 287 3.72 -32.68 0.64
C ASP A 287 2.40 -33.05 -0.09
N PRO A 288 1.50 -33.82 0.54
CA PRO A 288 0.32 -34.41 -0.12
C PRO A 288 -0.80 -33.41 -0.41
N TYR A 289 -0.55 -32.11 -0.24
CA TYR A 289 -1.50 -31.02 -0.48
C TYR A 289 -1.03 -30.09 -1.60
N ARG A 290 0.24 -30.21 -2.01
CA ARG A 290 0.84 -29.43 -3.10
C ARG A 290 0.52 -30.09 -4.44
N LEU A 291 -0.15 -29.35 -5.32
CA LEU A 291 -0.59 -29.82 -6.63
C LEU A 291 0.56 -29.87 -7.63
N ASN A 292 0.59 -30.94 -8.43
CA ASN A 292 1.51 -31.13 -9.54
C ASN A 292 0.99 -30.42 -10.80
N TYR A 293 1.73 -29.43 -11.28
CA TYR A 293 1.39 -28.65 -12.46
C TYR A 293 1.19 -29.52 -13.72
N SER A 294 2.06 -30.49 -13.94
CA SER A 294 1.97 -31.40 -15.10
C SER A 294 0.68 -32.19 -15.06
N TYR A 295 0.28 -32.70 -13.89
CA TYR A 295 -0.99 -33.40 -13.74
C TYR A 295 -2.20 -32.50 -14.00
N LEU A 296 -2.19 -31.28 -13.46
CA LEU A 296 -3.27 -30.32 -13.69
C LEU A 296 -3.44 -30.03 -15.19
N ARG A 297 -2.33 -29.79 -15.89
CA ARG A 297 -2.30 -29.58 -17.34
C ARG A 297 -2.83 -30.79 -18.11
N ASP A 298 -2.38 -32.00 -17.78
CA ASP A 298 -2.81 -33.25 -18.44
C ASP A 298 -4.31 -33.54 -18.24
N ASN A 299 -4.92 -32.98 -17.19
CA ASN A 299 -6.35 -33.10 -16.90
C ASN A 299 -7.16 -31.84 -17.30
N LEU A 300 -6.60 -31.00 -18.18
CA LEU A 300 -7.25 -29.79 -18.72
C LEU A 300 -7.66 -28.78 -17.63
N PHE A 301 -7.06 -28.84 -16.44
CA PHE A 301 -7.29 -27.84 -15.42
C PHE A 301 -6.47 -26.59 -15.74
N THR A 302 -7.16 -25.48 -15.99
CA THR A 302 -6.54 -24.17 -16.20
C THR A 302 -6.61 -23.34 -14.93
N TYR A 303 -5.48 -23.22 -14.24
CA TYR A 303 -5.38 -22.29 -13.12
C TYR A 303 -5.36 -20.86 -13.66
N ASN A 304 -6.35 -20.05 -13.28
CA ASN A 304 -6.55 -18.67 -13.75
C ASN A 304 -6.54 -18.49 -15.28
N GLY A 305 -7.02 -19.48 -16.04
CA GLY A 305 -7.16 -19.36 -17.50
C GLY A 305 -5.87 -19.47 -18.32
N ASN A 306 -4.70 -19.60 -17.68
CA ASN A 306 -3.40 -19.68 -18.36
C ASN A 306 -2.71 -21.04 -18.12
N PHE A 307 -3.05 -22.04 -18.93
CA PHE A 307 -2.09 -23.08 -19.33
C PHE A 307 -2.19 -23.28 -20.83
N ASN A 308 -1.67 -22.31 -21.58
CA ASN A 308 -1.36 -22.55 -22.97
C ASN A 308 0.07 -22.09 -23.24
N GLU A 309 1.04 -22.95 -22.90
CA GLU A 309 2.44 -22.79 -23.35
C GLU A 309 2.53 -22.68 -24.87
N ASN A 310 1.53 -23.20 -25.61
CA ASN A 310 1.47 -23.04 -27.07
C ASN A 310 0.93 -21.67 -27.50
N ALA A 311 0.13 -20.97 -26.68
CA ALA A 311 -0.26 -19.60 -27.00
C ALA A 311 0.94 -18.64 -26.89
N VAL A 312 1.85 -18.89 -25.94
CA VAL A 312 3.09 -18.11 -25.78
C VAL A 312 4.12 -18.42 -26.89
N ASN A 313 4.08 -19.61 -27.47
CA ASN A 313 4.98 -19.99 -28.58
C ASN A 313 4.41 -19.71 -29.99
N GLU A 314 3.09 -19.60 -30.17
CA GLU A 314 2.47 -19.26 -31.46
C GLU A 314 2.17 -17.76 -31.63
N SER A 315 2.03 -16.97 -30.56
CA SER A 315 2.25 -15.53 -30.64
C SER A 315 3.74 -15.26 -30.48
N GLY A 316 4.48 -15.07 -31.58
CA GLY A 316 5.94 -14.97 -31.60
C GLY A 316 6.59 -13.81 -30.82
N CYS A 317 6.38 -13.72 -29.50
CA CYS A 317 7.15 -12.91 -28.57
C CYS A 317 8.29 -13.80 -28.03
N GLN A 318 9.38 -13.94 -28.79
CA GLN A 318 10.61 -14.55 -28.28
C GLN A 318 11.30 -13.58 -27.31
N LEU A 319 11.41 -13.98 -26.05
CA LEU A 319 12.26 -13.36 -25.02
C LEU A 319 13.73 -13.47 -25.45
N GLY A 320 14.18 -12.54 -26.30
CA GLY A 320 15.55 -12.53 -26.81
C GLY A 320 15.89 -11.37 -27.74
N ASP A 321 14.92 -10.80 -28.45
CA ASP A 321 15.17 -9.66 -29.34
C ASP A 321 14.65 -8.35 -28.74
N SER A 322 15.58 -7.41 -28.58
CA SER A 322 15.28 -6.04 -28.18
C SER A 322 14.40 -5.36 -29.24
N LYS A 323 13.29 -4.77 -28.78
CA LYS A 323 12.27 -4.00 -29.53
C LYS A 323 11.13 -4.84 -30.12
N THR A 324 10.05 -5.04 -29.36
CA THR A 324 8.72 -4.42 -29.58
C THR A 324 7.70 -4.99 -28.58
N ASP A 325 6.73 -4.15 -28.23
CA ASP A 325 5.76 -4.27 -27.14
C ASP A 325 4.89 -5.54 -27.17
N CYS A 326 4.80 -6.21 -26.01
CA CYS A 326 3.83 -7.27 -25.73
C CYS A 326 3.02 -6.77 -24.51
N PRO A 327 1.82 -6.17 -24.67
CA PRO A 327 1.11 -5.50 -23.57
C PRO A 327 0.40 -6.54 -22.69
N LEU A 328 0.83 -6.66 -21.43
CA LEU A 328 0.17 -7.49 -20.42
C LEU A 328 -1.09 -6.77 -19.91
N PHE A 329 -2.25 -7.30 -20.29
CA PHE A 329 -3.60 -6.86 -19.93
C PHE A 329 -3.97 -7.20 -18.46
N ILE A 330 -3.07 -6.93 -17.51
CA ILE A 330 -3.16 -7.37 -16.11
C ILE A 330 -3.57 -6.21 -15.17
N GLY A 331 -3.17 -4.97 -15.45
CA GLY A 331 -3.40 -3.83 -14.55
C GLY A 331 -4.87 -3.48 -14.30
N SER A 332 -5.71 -3.49 -15.35
CA SER A 332 -7.13 -3.10 -15.25
C SER A 332 -8.00 -4.10 -14.50
N LEU A 333 -7.70 -5.39 -14.61
CA LEU A 333 -8.48 -6.45 -13.96
C LEU A 333 -8.17 -6.43 -12.46
N ILE A 334 -6.89 -6.37 -12.12
CA ILE A 334 -6.34 -6.36 -10.76
C ILE A 334 -6.80 -5.17 -9.91
N LYS A 335 -7.04 -4.01 -10.53
CA LYS A 335 -7.62 -2.81 -9.89
C LYS A 335 -9.00 -3.05 -9.25
N HIS A 336 -9.80 -3.99 -9.77
CA HIS A 336 -11.14 -4.31 -9.23
C HIS A 336 -11.13 -5.40 -8.15
N ILE A 337 -10.16 -6.29 -8.20
CA ILE A 337 -10.00 -7.50 -7.35
C ILE A 337 -9.77 -7.13 -5.89
N VAL A 338 -9.01 -6.07 -5.73
CA VAL A 338 -8.28 -5.79 -4.50
C VAL A 338 -9.02 -4.77 -3.63
N SER A 339 -9.73 -3.81 -4.23
CA SER A 339 -10.69 -2.99 -3.49
C SER A 339 -11.82 -3.85 -2.91
N TYR A 340 -12.18 -4.93 -3.61
CA TYR A 340 -13.38 -5.71 -3.29
C TYR A 340 -13.12 -6.93 -2.38
N PHE A 341 -11.90 -7.38 -2.14
CA PHE A 341 -11.62 -8.32 -1.02
C PHE A 341 -11.54 -7.62 0.34
N SER A 342 -10.99 -6.42 0.28
CA SER A 342 -11.01 -5.39 1.29
C SER A 342 -12.45 -5.04 1.68
N GLU A 343 -13.27 -4.70 0.69
CA GLU A 343 -14.65 -4.30 0.89
C GLU A 343 -15.57 -5.51 1.04
N GLY A 344 -15.31 -6.67 0.45
CA GLY A 344 -16.18 -7.85 0.44
C GLY A 344 -16.22 -8.61 1.77
N ALA A 345 -15.07 -8.76 2.45
CA ALA A 345 -15.03 -9.28 3.81
C ALA A 345 -15.65 -8.28 4.80
N GLU A 346 -15.45 -6.97 4.59
CA GLU A 346 -16.11 -5.93 5.36
C GLU A 346 -17.59 -5.76 4.98
N PHE A 347 -18.03 -6.08 3.77
CA PHE A 347 -19.40 -5.91 3.25
C PHE A 347 -20.28 -7.11 3.64
N LEU A 348 -19.69 -8.29 3.73
CA LEU A 348 -20.27 -9.48 4.36
C LEU A 348 -20.58 -9.22 5.83
N ILE A 349 -19.54 -8.83 6.56
CA ILE A 349 -19.64 -8.52 7.98
C ILE A 349 -20.54 -7.29 8.17
N ASP A 350 -20.34 -6.19 7.45
CA ASP A 350 -21.15 -4.98 7.55
C ASP A 350 -22.60 -5.23 7.08
N GLY A 351 -22.82 -6.16 6.14
CA GLY A 351 -24.15 -6.58 5.70
C GLY A 351 -24.92 -7.30 6.80
N VAL A 352 -24.30 -8.33 7.43
CA VAL A 352 -24.87 -9.02 8.59
C VAL A 352 -25.09 -8.05 9.75
N ARG A 353 -24.11 -7.17 10.01
CA ARG A 353 -24.18 -6.12 11.03
C ARG A 353 -25.27 -5.08 10.75
N LYS A 354 -25.50 -4.70 9.50
CA LYS A 354 -26.59 -3.79 9.07
C LYS A 354 -27.95 -4.46 9.26
N ILE A 355 -28.07 -5.74 8.96
CA ILE A 355 -29.30 -6.54 9.15
C ILE A 355 -29.60 -6.72 10.64
N GLN A 356 -28.62 -7.15 11.44
CA GLN A 356 -28.78 -7.25 12.90
C GLN A 356 -29.09 -5.89 13.53
N GLY A 357 -28.44 -4.82 13.08
CA GLY A 357 -28.76 -3.45 13.49
C GLY A 357 -30.19 -3.05 13.16
N PHE A 358 -30.72 -3.47 12.02
CA PHE A 358 -32.13 -3.26 11.69
C PHE A 358 -33.07 -4.00 12.65
N PHE A 359 -32.80 -5.26 12.99
CA PHE A 359 -33.62 -6.01 13.94
C PHE A 359 -33.51 -5.45 15.37
N LYS A 360 -32.31 -5.09 15.81
CA LYS A 360 -32.08 -4.50 17.14
C LYS A 360 -32.76 -3.13 17.28
N ARG A 361 -32.77 -2.31 16.22
CA ARG A 361 -33.56 -1.06 16.16
C ARG A 361 -35.07 -1.28 16.18
N LYS A 362 -35.56 -2.38 15.60
CA LYS A 362 -37.00 -2.67 15.56
C LYS A 362 -37.50 -3.27 16.88
N LEU A 363 -36.61 -3.89 17.66
CA LEU A 363 -36.91 -4.53 18.94
C LEU A 363 -36.55 -3.65 20.15
N GLY A 364 -35.56 -2.77 20.04
CA GLY A 364 -35.19 -1.77 21.04
C GLY A 364 -35.70 -0.39 20.68
N ASP A 365 -35.93 0.47 21.68
CA ASP A 365 -36.25 1.88 21.46
C ASP A 365 -35.17 2.56 20.58
N GLU A 366 -35.58 3.32 19.57
CA GLU A 366 -34.68 4.16 18.78
C GLU A 366 -34.54 5.55 19.39
N VAL A 367 -33.34 6.11 19.34
CA VAL A 367 -33.07 7.51 19.71
C VAL A 367 -32.32 8.21 18.59
N THR A 368 -32.58 9.49 18.41
CA THR A 368 -31.89 10.33 17.42
C THR A 368 -30.58 10.84 18.01
N LEU A 369 -29.49 10.52 17.33
CA LEU A 369 -28.15 10.99 17.65
C LEU A 369 -27.71 11.98 16.58
N THR A 370 -27.44 13.22 16.98
CA THR A 370 -26.76 14.21 16.16
C THR A 370 -25.31 14.31 16.62
N LEU A 371 -24.36 14.24 15.70
CA LEU A 371 -22.95 14.49 15.98
C LEU A 371 -22.59 15.82 15.32
N ASN A 372 -22.05 16.75 16.11
CA ASN A 372 -21.42 17.97 15.64
C ASN A 372 -19.90 17.75 15.72
N ILE A 373 -19.23 17.70 14.57
CA ILE A 373 -17.83 17.30 14.49
C ILE A 373 -16.97 18.55 14.33
N GLN A 374 -16.08 18.78 15.29
CA GLN A 374 -15.08 19.84 15.28
C GLN A 374 -13.70 19.22 15.10
N LEU A 375 -13.03 19.57 14.01
CA LEU A 375 -11.68 19.11 13.71
C LEU A 375 -10.66 19.95 14.45
N LEU A 376 -9.69 19.30 15.08
CA LEU A 376 -8.56 19.94 15.74
C LEU A 376 -7.28 19.52 15.05
N ASN A 377 -6.37 20.48 14.83
CA ASN A 377 -5.08 20.18 14.24
C ASN A 377 -4.25 19.31 15.21
N THR A 378 -3.55 18.33 14.66
CA THR A 378 -2.65 17.44 15.40
C THR A 378 -1.35 18.11 15.81
N GLU A 379 -0.91 19.14 15.09
CA GLU A 379 0.25 19.94 15.39
C GLU A 379 0.10 20.70 16.73
N SER A 380 1.17 20.74 17.52
CA SER A 380 1.11 21.20 18.92
C SER A 380 0.79 22.69 19.08
N ASN A 381 1.14 23.51 18.10
CA ASN A 381 1.03 24.96 18.22
C ASN A 381 -0.35 25.48 17.79
N PHE A 382 -1.22 24.62 17.25
CA PHE A 382 -2.60 24.99 16.94
C PHE A 382 -3.50 24.69 18.13
N THR A 383 -4.19 25.72 18.61
CA THR A 383 -5.10 25.62 19.77
C THR A 383 -6.57 25.77 19.39
N GLU A 384 -6.85 26.25 18.17
CA GLU A 384 -8.19 26.45 17.66
C GLU A 384 -8.63 25.32 16.72
N PRO A 385 -9.95 25.24 16.40
CA PRO A 385 -10.45 24.34 15.38
C PRO A 385 -9.78 24.59 14.02
N MET A 386 -9.60 23.53 13.23
CA MET A 386 -8.98 23.62 11.91
C MET A 386 -9.78 24.57 11.02
N LYS A 387 -9.07 25.52 10.40
CA LYS A 387 -9.61 26.46 9.42
C LYS A 387 -8.86 26.34 8.10
N SER A 388 -9.57 26.56 7.01
CA SER A 388 -8.96 26.76 5.70
C SER A 388 -8.00 27.95 5.72
N GLY A 389 -6.83 27.79 5.11
CA GLY A 389 -5.87 28.90 5.01
C GLY A 389 -6.36 29.97 4.06
N TRP A 390 -7.02 29.61 2.96
CA TRP A 390 -7.44 30.59 1.96
C TRP A 390 -8.79 31.25 2.28
N SER A 391 -9.76 30.50 2.83
CA SER A 391 -11.11 31.04 3.12
C SER A 391 -11.32 31.44 4.59
N GLY A 392 -10.48 30.96 5.50
CA GLY A 392 -10.67 31.12 6.95
C GLY A 392 -11.86 30.33 7.52
N GLU A 393 -12.61 29.60 6.69
CA GLU A 393 -13.75 28.79 7.11
C GLU A 393 -13.33 27.57 7.92
N LEU A 394 -14.20 27.11 8.81
CA LEU A 394 -13.95 25.87 9.56
C LEU A 394 -13.93 24.68 8.61
N LEU A 395 -12.87 23.86 8.70
CA LEU A 395 -12.80 22.65 7.92
C LEU A 395 -13.80 21.61 8.42
N THR A 396 -14.47 20.96 7.48
CA THR A 396 -15.40 19.87 7.73
C THR A 396 -14.98 18.64 6.95
N LEU A 397 -15.35 17.45 7.44
CA LEU A 397 -15.13 16.19 6.73
C LEU A 397 -16.29 15.92 5.76
N GLU A 398 -16.71 16.94 5.02
CA GLU A 398 -17.87 16.85 4.13
C GLU A 398 -17.79 15.63 3.20
N GLY A 399 -18.90 14.90 3.10
CA GLY A 399 -19.02 13.71 2.27
C GLY A 399 -18.39 12.45 2.86
N ALA A 400 -17.53 12.56 3.88
CA ALA A 400 -16.97 11.40 4.58
C ALA A 400 -18.06 10.64 5.33
N THR A 401 -17.85 9.33 5.51
CA THR A 401 -18.83 8.45 6.16
C THR A 401 -18.49 8.25 7.64
N VAL A 402 -19.42 8.60 8.52
CA VAL A 402 -19.37 8.24 9.93
C VAL A 402 -20.03 6.89 10.12
N GLN A 403 -19.31 5.98 10.78
CA GLN A 403 -19.83 4.72 11.29
C GLN A 403 -20.07 4.82 12.79
N ILE A 404 -21.31 4.61 13.22
CA ILE A 404 -21.66 4.43 14.62
C ILE A 404 -21.79 2.92 14.85
N ARG A 405 -20.91 2.34 15.67
CA ARG A 405 -20.86 0.89 15.94
C ARG A 405 -21.45 0.58 17.31
N GLN A 406 -22.52 -0.21 17.38
CA GLN A 406 -23.19 -0.65 18.62
C GLN A 406 -23.18 -2.18 18.73
N GLY A 407 -22.16 -2.73 19.40
CA GLY A 407 -21.92 -4.18 19.39
C GLY A 407 -21.59 -4.67 17.98
N PHE A 408 -22.42 -5.55 17.42
CA PHE A 408 -22.33 -5.94 16.02
C PHE A 408 -22.99 -4.93 15.08
N SER A 409 -23.94 -4.10 15.52
CA SER A 409 -24.65 -3.20 14.61
C SER A 409 -23.77 -2.05 14.11
N ILE A 410 -23.88 -1.69 12.83
CA ILE A 410 -23.20 -0.53 12.24
C ILE A 410 -24.22 0.39 11.56
N PHE A 411 -24.16 1.67 11.90
CA PHE A 411 -24.97 2.73 11.28
C PHE A 411 -24.05 3.66 10.52
N GLU A 412 -24.28 3.80 9.21
CA GLU A 412 -23.45 4.65 8.35
C GLU A 412 -24.24 5.88 7.91
N LYS A 413 -23.62 7.05 8.02
CA LYS A 413 -24.17 8.32 7.54
C LYS A 413 -23.06 9.22 7.02
N LYS A 414 -23.34 9.98 5.96
CA LYS A 414 -22.40 10.98 5.44
C LYS A 414 -22.47 12.26 6.27
N ILE A 415 -21.33 12.90 6.45
CA ILE A 415 -21.19 14.23 7.06
C ILE A 415 -21.61 15.28 6.02
N ASN A 416 -22.42 16.25 6.44
CA ASN A 416 -22.82 17.35 5.56
C ASN A 416 -21.78 18.49 5.53
N ALA A 417 -22.02 19.51 4.69
CA ALA A 417 -21.16 20.68 4.57
C ALA A 417 -20.88 21.40 5.91
N TYR A 418 -21.79 21.31 6.89
CA TYR A 418 -21.67 21.95 8.20
C TYR A 418 -20.93 21.09 9.25
N GLY A 419 -20.36 19.95 8.86
CA GLY A 419 -19.67 19.06 9.81
C GLY A 419 -20.62 18.29 10.73
N ASN A 420 -21.92 18.21 10.37
CA ASN A 420 -22.93 17.58 11.19
C ASN A 420 -23.42 16.28 10.56
N VAL A 421 -23.81 15.32 11.41
CA VAL A 421 -24.47 14.09 10.98
C VAL A 421 -25.59 13.73 11.95
N THR A 422 -26.77 13.39 11.43
CA THR A 422 -27.92 12.99 12.26
C THR A 422 -28.41 11.61 11.81
N GLY A 423 -28.57 10.70 12.78
CA GLY A 423 -29.02 9.35 12.53
C GLY A 423 -29.76 8.76 13.73
N LYS A 424 -30.49 7.67 13.50
CA LYS A 424 -31.12 6.91 14.57
C LYS A 424 -30.21 5.77 15.01
N VAL A 425 -30.09 5.58 16.32
CA VAL A 425 -29.29 4.53 16.95
C VAL A 425 -30.13 3.80 18.01
N ALA A 426 -29.71 2.60 18.41
CA ALA A 426 -30.39 1.86 19.47
C ALA A 426 -30.13 2.53 20.84
N LYS A 427 -31.17 2.63 21.66
CA LYS A 427 -31.10 3.17 23.03
C LYS A 427 -30.36 2.20 23.96
N HIS A 428 -29.69 2.73 24.97
CA HIS A 428 -28.95 1.99 26.02
C HIS A 428 -27.73 1.17 25.54
N ASP A 429 -27.40 1.23 24.26
CA ASP A 429 -26.22 0.56 23.70
C ASP A 429 -24.97 1.46 23.72
N SER A 430 -23.84 0.85 24.06
CA SER A 430 -22.52 1.48 23.94
C SER A 430 -22.16 1.67 22.47
N SER A 431 -21.96 2.91 22.05
CA SER A 431 -21.66 3.30 20.68
C SER A 431 -20.19 3.71 20.53
N LYS A 432 -19.48 3.15 19.54
CA LYS A 432 -18.16 3.61 19.10
C LYS A 432 -18.31 4.39 17.80
N ILE A 433 -17.68 5.56 17.70
CA ILE A 433 -17.78 6.44 16.52
C ILE A 433 -16.50 6.29 15.71
N CYS A 434 -16.63 5.98 14.43
CA CYS A 434 -15.52 5.85 13.50
C CYS A 434 -15.78 6.64 12.22
N PHE A 435 -14.73 7.04 11.53
CA PHE A 435 -14.74 7.78 10.28
C PHE A 435 -14.07 6.92 9.20
N LYS A 436 -14.77 6.66 8.10
CA LYS A 436 -14.18 6.17 6.86
C LYS A 436 -13.59 7.37 6.13
N LEU A 437 -12.28 7.35 5.90
CA LEU A 437 -11.53 8.47 5.33
C LEU A 437 -11.61 8.47 3.80
N LYS A 438 -12.82 8.67 3.28
CA LYS A 438 -13.13 8.76 1.86
C LYS A 438 -14.23 9.77 1.59
N ASN A 439 -14.00 10.70 0.68
CA ASN A 439 -15.02 11.59 0.11
C ASN A 439 -14.81 11.71 -1.42
N HIS A 440 -15.26 12.83 -2.02
CA HIS A 440 -15.08 13.08 -3.45
C HIS A 440 -13.67 13.58 -3.79
N ALA A 441 -12.97 14.18 -2.82
CA ALA A 441 -11.64 14.77 -2.99
C ALA A 441 -10.50 13.77 -2.75
N VAL A 442 -10.63 12.96 -1.70
CA VAL A 442 -9.55 12.07 -1.25
C VAL A 442 -10.08 10.75 -0.69
N GLU A 443 -9.28 9.70 -0.86
CA GLU A 443 -9.43 8.39 -0.25
C GLU A 443 -8.11 7.98 0.42
N ILE A 444 -8.08 7.94 1.75
CA ILE A 444 -6.93 7.41 2.49
C ILE A 444 -7.11 5.90 2.64
N THR A 445 -6.14 5.13 2.18
CA THR A 445 -6.11 3.68 2.29
C THR A 445 -4.98 3.20 3.20
N GLU A 446 -5.17 2.02 3.77
CA GLU A 446 -4.07 1.20 4.30
C GLU A 446 -4.04 -0.06 3.44
N LEU A 447 -2.96 -0.22 2.66
CA LEU A 447 -2.95 -1.11 1.49
C LEU A 447 -4.04 -0.69 0.49
N LEU A 448 -5.15 -1.43 0.51
CA LEU A 448 -6.16 -1.45 -0.53
C LEU A 448 -7.57 -1.26 0.04
N THR A 449 -7.68 -1.24 1.37
CA THR A 449 -8.89 -0.92 2.12
C THR A 449 -8.93 0.56 2.48
N GLU A 450 -10.13 1.15 2.43
CA GLU A 450 -10.41 2.45 3.04
C GLU A 450 -9.97 2.47 4.52
N LYS A 451 -9.18 3.48 4.89
CA LYS A 451 -8.76 3.67 6.27
C LYS A 451 -9.97 4.09 7.12
N THR A 452 -10.23 3.32 8.18
CA THR A 452 -11.22 3.69 9.21
C THR A 452 -10.52 4.12 10.49
N VAL A 453 -10.80 5.35 10.95
CA VAL A 453 -10.31 5.89 12.23
C VAL A 453 -11.43 5.90 13.24
N CYS A 454 -11.24 5.26 14.40
CA CYS A 454 -12.23 5.27 15.48
C CYS A 454 -11.77 6.17 16.62
N LEU A 455 -12.68 7.00 17.15
CA LEU A 455 -12.42 7.79 18.34
C LEU A 455 -12.26 6.90 19.57
N ASP A 456 -11.45 7.39 20.50
CA ASP A 456 -11.35 6.81 21.83
C ASP A 456 -12.64 7.06 22.62
N GLY A 457 -13.05 6.07 23.40
CA GLY A 457 -14.27 6.12 24.19
C GLY A 457 -15.47 5.41 23.55
N ARG A 458 -16.49 5.22 24.39
CA ARG A 458 -17.78 4.61 24.06
C ARG A 458 -18.88 5.47 24.66
N TYR A 459 -19.93 5.72 23.88
CA TYR A 459 -21.03 6.60 24.26
C TYR A 459 -22.31 5.79 24.45
N VAL A 460 -22.89 5.84 25.65
CA VAL A 460 -24.19 5.20 25.93
C VAL A 460 -25.29 6.22 25.67
N ILE A 461 -26.14 5.95 24.67
CA ILE A 461 -27.16 6.90 24.22
C ILE A 461 -28.52 6.47 24.77
N ASN A 462 -29.10 7.25 25.68
CA ASN A 462 -30.35 6.90 26.38
C ASN A 462 -31.57 7.72 25.93
N ALA A 463 -31.36 8.82 25.21
CA ALA A 463 -32.39 9.72 24.71
C ALA A 463 -31.88 10.43 23.45
N ASN A 464 -32.77 11.16 22.76
CA ASN A 464 -32.34 12.04 21.67
C ASN A 464 -31.27 13.00 22.20
N THR A 465 -30.12 13.06 21.54
CA THR A 465 -28.98 13.83 22.04
C THR A 465 -28.11 14.35 20.90
N THR A 466 -27.37 15.41 21.20
CA THR A 466 -26.34 15.97 20.34
C THR A 466 -24.99 15.79 21.03
N LEU A 467 -24.04 15.15 20.35
CA LEU A 467 -22.67 15.02 20.81
C LEU A 467 -21.78 15.99 20.04
N ASN A 468 -21.07 16.86 20.75
CA ASN A 468 -20.02 17.68 20.17
C ASN A 468 -18.71 16.90 20.26
N LEU A 469 -18.21 16.44 19.11
CA LEU A 469 -17.00 15.63 19.03
C LEU A 469 -15.83 16.51 18.62
N GLN A 470 -14.78 16.51 19.43
CA GLN A 470 -13.50 17.08 19.05
C GLN A 470 -12.61 15.96 18.51
N VAL A 471 -12.22 16.05 17.23
CA VAL A 471 -11.46 15.01 16.55
C VAL A 471 -10.05 15.53 16.30
N LYS A 472 -9.08 14.95 17.00
CA LYS A 472 -7.63 15.19 16.83
C LYS A 472 -6.95 13.87 16.50
N HIS A 473 -6.76 13.59 15.22
CA HIS A 473 -6.15 12.34 14.76
C HIS A 473 -5.32 12.57 13.49
N PRO A 474 -4.08 12.04 13.37
CA PRO A 474 -3.18 12.31 12.23
C PRO A 474 -3.84 12.10 10.86
N TYR A 475 -4.37 10.91 10.57
CA TYR A 475 -5.01 10.68 9.27
C TYR A 475 -6.28 11.52 9.02
N VAL A 476 -6.99 11.97 10.06
CA VAL A 476 -8.13 12.89 9.89
C VAL A 476 -7.61 14.29 9.55
N ASN A 477 -6.48 14.70 10.15
CA ASN A 477 -5.79 15.96 9.85
C ASN A 477 -5.32 16.00 8.39
N ALA A 478 -4.66 14.93 7.92
CA ALA A 478 -4.24 14.79 6.52
C ALA A 478 -5.44 14.78 5.56
N PHE A 479 -6.49 14.00 5.87
CA PHE A 479 -7.72 13.95 5.08
C PHE A 479 -8.39 15.32 4.93
N ALA A 480 -8.47 16.08 6.02
CA ALA A 480 -9.05 17.43 6.03
C ALA A 480 -8.19 18.41 5.22
N GLY A 481 -6.86 18.35 5.37
CA GLY A 481 -5.93 19.19 4.59
C GLY A 481 -6.05 18.95 3.08
N ILE A 482 -6.06 17.69 2.64
CA ILE A 482 -6.20 17.35 1.21
C ILE A 482 -7.59 17.72 0.69
N THR A 483 -8.65 17.54 1.49
CA THR A 483 -10.00 17.97 1.09
C THR A 483 -10.08 19.49 0.91
N ASP A 484 -9.41 20.26 1.78
CA ASP A 484 -9.33 21.72 1.67
C ASP A 484 -8.53 22.16 0.43
N ALA A 485 -7.42 21.47 0.13
CA ALA A 485 -6.64 21.70 -1.09
C ALA A 485 -7.47 21.41 -2.36
N TYR A 486 -8.27 20.35 -2.35
CA TYR A 486 -9.21 20.06 -3.45
C TYR A 486 -10.22 21.19 -3.66
N LYS A 487 -10.82 21.69 -2.57
CA LYS A 487 -11.77 22.81 -2.65
C LYS A 487 -11.10 24.08 -3.18
N TYR A 488 -9.88 24.36 -2.75
CA TYR A 488 -9.10 25.46 -3.32
C TYR A 488 -8.90 25.30 -4.83
N MET A 489 -8.52 24.11 -5.30
CA MET A 489 -8.37 23.88 -6.73
C MET A 489 -9.69 24.06 -7.50
N GLU A 490 -10.81 23.56 -6.96
CA GLU A 490 -12.12 23.67 -7.62
C GLU A 490 -12.70 25.09 -7.57
N GLU A 491 -12.60 25.79 -6.44
CA GLU A 491 -13.28 27.07 -6.21
C GLU A 491 -12.42 28.28 -6.61
N VAL A 492 -11.10 28.23 -6.37
CA VAL A 492 -10.18 29.35 -6.66
C VAL A 492 -9.48 29.17 -8.00
N MET A 493 -8.98 27.96 -8.28
CA MET A 493 -8.22 27.69 -9.51
C MET A 493 -9.08 27.26 -10.70
N ASP A 494 -10.41 27.16 -10.52
CA ASP A 494 -11.37 26.60 -11.49
C ASP A 494 -10.90 25.27 -12.11
N PHE A 495 -10.25 24.44 -11.28
CA PHE A 495 -9.66 23.17 -11.69
C PHE A 495 -10.20 22.00 -10.89
N LYS A 496 -11.07 21.23 -11.54
CA LYS A 496 -11.67 20.05 -10.92
C LYS A 496 -10.70 18.88 -10.93
N MET A 497 -10.01 18.69 -9.82
CA MET A 497 -9.16 17.53 -9.58
C MET A 497 -9.99 16.23 -9.56
N ARG A 498 -9.34 15.11 -9.90
CA ARG A 498 -9.87 13.78 -9.57
C ARG A 498 -9.66 13.48 -8.09
N ARG A 499 -10.34 12.44 -7.60
CA ARG A 499 -10.12 11.94 -6.26
C ARG A 499 -8.71 11.37 -6.12
N VAL A 500 -7.94 11.87 -5.16
CA VAL A 500 -6.59 11.41 -4.87
C VAL A 500 -6.61 10.22 -3.91
N ARG A 501 -5.84 9.18 -4.20
CA ARG A 501 -5.67 8.00 -3.34
C ARG A 501 -4.36 8.07 -2.56
N VAL A 502 -4.45 7.99 -1.24
CA VAL A 502 -3.30 8.17 -0.33
C VAL A 502 -3.03 6.86 0.41
N LEU A 503 -1.88 6.24 0.17
CA LEU A 503 -1.44 5.06 0.91
C LEU A 503 -0.83 5.49 2.25
N THR A 504 -1.29 4.87 3.34
CA THR A 504 -0.78 5.08 4.71
C THR A 504 -0.46 3.75 5.40
N GLY A 505 0.16 3.85 6.59
CA GLY A 505 0.43 2.72 7.46
C GLY A 505 1.79 2.07 7.20
N TRP A 506 1.92 0.80 7.55
CA TRP A 506 3.22 0.11 7.53
C TRP A 506 3.81 0.01 6.12
N LEU A 507 2.97 -0.25 5.10
CA LEU A 507 3.44 -0.34 3.72
C LEU A 507 3.87 1.04 3.20
N ALA A 508 3.14 2.10 3.55
CA ALA A 508 3.57 3.46 3.22
C ALA A 508 4.93 3.79 3.82
N ASN A 509 5.20 3.38 5.07
CA ASN A 509 6.50 3.59 5.69
C ASN A 509 7.62 2.77 5.02
N ILE A 510 7.34 1.56 4.52
CA ILE A 510 8.34 0.76 3.78
C ILE A 510 8.64 1.38 2.42
N LEU A 511 7.62 1.93 1.76
CA LEU A 511 7.76 2.54 0.44
C LEU A 511 8.29 3.97 0.50
N ALA A 512 8.10 4.65 1.64
CA ALA A 512 8.69 5.96 1.90
C ALA A 512 10.22 5.89 1.75
N VAL A 513 10.77 6.80 0.95
CA VAL A 513 12.20 6.88 0.66
C VAL A 513 12.89 7.67 1.78
N ASP A 514 14.14 7.33 2.12
CA ASP A 514 15.04 8.09 3.00
C ASP A 514 14.39 8.75 4.25
N ASP A 515 14.40 8.03 5.39
CA ASP A 515 13.91 8.51 6.71
C ASP A 515 12.38 8.70 6.81
N ASP A 516 11.61 7.76 6.24
CA ASP A 516 10.15 7.78 6.25
C ASP A 516 9.55 9.03 5.59
N ARG A 517 10.17 9.55 4.52
CA ARG A 517 9.68 10.74 3.84
C ARG A 517 8.50 10.42 2.91
N SER A 518 7.41 11.17 3.07
CA SER A 518 6.27 11.11 2.15
C SER A 518 6.63 11.64 0.76
N TYR A 519 5.94 11.13 -0.26
CA TYR A 519 6.10 11.58 -1.64
C TYR A 519 4.85 11.29 -2.47
N ALA A 520 4.67 12.01 -3.58
CA ALA A 520 3.56 11.82 -4.51
C ALA A 520 4.02 11.14 -5.82
N PRO A 521 3.91 9.80 -5.95
CA PRO A 521 4.31 9.14 -7.20
C PRO A 521 3.30 9.34 -8.35
N CYS A 522 2.09 9.83 -8.08
CA CYS A 522 1.06 10.14 -9.09
C CYS A 522 0.59 8.94 -9.94
N LEU A 523 0.63 7.73 -9.39
CA LEU A 523 0.39 6.50 -10.16
C LEU A 523 -1.09 6.25 -10.46
N GLY A 524 -2.02 6.97 -9.83
CA GLY A 524 -3.43 6.94 -10.24
C GLY A 524 -3.70 7.64 -11.57
N ILE A 525 -2.69 8.27 -12.18
CA ILE A 525 -2.74 8.97 -13.46
C ILE A 525 -1.97 8.21 -14.54
N VAL A 526 -0.82 7.64 -14.18
CA VAL A 526 0.13 7.03 -15.14
C VAL A 526 -0.16 5.54 -15.31
N ASP A 527 -0.14 5.06 -16.56
CA ASP A 527 -0.19 3.62 -16.83
C ASP A 527 1.12 2.95 -16.36
N LEU A 528 1.02 2.06 -15.36
CA LEU A 528 2.17 1.37 -14.79
C LEU A 528 3.00 0.59 -15.81
N SER A 529 2.41 0.18 -16.94
CA SER A 529 3.13 -0.57 -17.98
C SER A 529 4.33 0.21 -18.55
N ALA A 530 4.33 1.53 -18.43
CA ALA A 530 5.43 2.39 -18.82
C ALA A 530 6.56 2.51 -17.78
N LEU A 531 6.32 2.12 -16.52
CA LEU A 531 7.26 2.32 -15.41
C LEU A 531 8.27 1.18 -15.23
N ASP A 532 8.31 0.22 -16.14
CA ASP A 532 9.29 -0.88 -16.17
C ASP A 532 10.75 -0.38 -16.25
N LEU A 533 10.95 0.92 -16.51
CA LEU A 533 12.24 1.61 -16.56
C LEU A 533 12.74 2.14 -15.20
N ILE A 534 11.91 2.18 -14.14
CA ILE A 534 12.32 2.78 -12.86
C ILE A 534 13.01 1.74 -11.96
N PRO A 535 14.27 1.95 -11.53
CA PRO A 535 15.02 1.01 -10.68
C PRO A 535 14.33 0.68 -9.35
N LEU A 536 13.51 1.60 -8.82
CA LEU A 536 12.76 1.44 -7.57
C LEU A 536 11.75 0.28 -7.64
N VAL A 537 11.12 0.10 -8.81
CA VAL A 537 10.14 -0.96 -9.06
C VAL A 537 10.83 -2.33 -8.98
N ASN A 538 12.09 -2.44 -9.41
CA ASN A 538 12.85 -3.69 -9.34
C ASN A 538 13.18 -4.17 -7.92
N ILE A 539 13.14 -3.29 -6.91
CA ILE A 539 13.44 -3.65 -5.51
C ILE A 539 12.20 -4.23 -4.79
N VAL A 540 10.98 -3.89 -5.25
CA VAL A 540 9.73 -4.24 -4.55
C VAL A 540 8.71 -4.95 -5.48
N LYS A 541 9.20 -5.46 -6.62
CA LYS A 541 8.46 -5.66 -7.88
C LYS A 541 7.10 -6.35 -7.75
N GLU A 542 7.02 -7.52 -7.13
CA GLU A 542 5.78 -8.32 -7.21
C GLU A 542 4.67 -7.87 -6.24
N THR A 543 5.00 -7.25 -5.09
CA THR A 543 3.97 -6.82 -4.12
C THR A 543 3.67 -5.32 -4.20
N ALA A 544 4.64 -4.50 -4.61
CA ALA A 544 4.44 -3.06 -4.75
C ALA A 544 3.65 -2.71 -6.02
N GLU A 545 3.89 -3.37 -7.16
CA GLU A 545 3.15 -3.06 -8.41
C GLU A 545 1.63 -3.13 -8.20
N LEU A 546 1.17 -4.16 -7.50
CA LEU A 546 -0.23 -4.36 -7.16
C LEU A 546 -0.83 -3.20 -6.34
N VAL A 547 -0.10 -2.75 -5.33
CA VAL A 547 -0.61 -1.74 -4.39
C VAL A 547 -0.39 -0.34 -4.93
N MET A 548 0.65 -0.11 -5.71
CA MET A 548 1.05 1.21 -6.18
C MET A 548 0.30 1.67 -7.43
N ALA A 549 -0.33 0.77 -8.20
CA ALA A 549 -1.01 1.06 -9.47
C ALA A 549 -2.10 2.15 -9.44
N ASP A 550 -2.56 2.53 -8.26
CA ASP A 550 -3.60 3.55 -8.11
C ASP A 550 -3.31 4.43 -6.90
N ILE A 551 -2.03 4.60 -6.53
CA ILE A 551 -1.62 5.42 -5.39
C ILE A 551 -1.00 6.71 -5.90
N ASP A 552 -1.59 7.81 -5.46
CA ASP A 552 -1.18 9.14 -5.85
C ASP A 552 -0.18 9.75 -4.88
N ILE A 553 -0.35 9.43 -3.61
CA ILE A 553 0.48 9.90 -2.50
C ILE A 553 0.81 8.73 -1.58
N ILE A 554 2.09 8.58 -1.26
CA ILE A 554 2.56 7.72 -0.19
C ILE A 554 2.85 8.61 1.00
N LEU A 555 1.98 8.49 2.01
CA LEU A 555 2.02 9.33 3.20
C LEU A 555 2.52 8.52 4.39
N SER A 556 3.72 8.86 4.86
CA SER A 556 4.31 8.22 6.02
C SER A 556 3.51 8.54 7.29
N THR A 557 3.59 7.62 8.25
CA THR A 557 2.87 7.79 9.52
C THR A 557 3.35 8.99 10.34
N LYS A 558 4.61 9.42 10.16
CA LYS A 558 5.21 10.60 10.80
C LYS A 558 4.63 11.89 10.23
N ASP A 559 4.51 11.95 8.90
CA ASP A 559 4.08 13.15 8.19
C ASP A 559 2.57 13.37 8.24
N ALA A 560 1.79 12.29 8.40
CA ALA A 560 0.34 12.36 8.58
C ALA A 560 -0.09 13.19 9.80
N ALA A 561 0.80 13.42 10.77
CA ALA A 561 0.52 14.28 11.92
C ALA A 561 0.62 15.78 11.60
N THR A 562 1.25 16.14 10.49
CA THR A 562 1.30 17.52 9.99
C THR A 562 0.13 17.75 9.03
N ARG A 563 -0.41 18.96 8.98
CA ARG A 563 -1.36 19.31 7.90
C ARG A 563 -0.60 19.67 6.61
N GLY A 564 0.59 20.25 6.77
CA GLY A 564 1.39 20.76 5.68
C GLY A 564 1.91 19.73 4.70
N VAL A 565 2.56 18.66 5.17
CA VAL A 565 3.14 17.66 4.25
C VAL A 565 2.08 17.01 3.35
N PRO A 566 0.92 16.55 3.85
CA PRO A 566 -0.14 16.02 2.98
C PRO A 566 -0.60 16.99 1.88
N VAL A 567 -0.64 18.30 2.15
CA VAL A 567 -1.03 19.31 1.15
C VAL A 567 0.11 19.65 0.20
N HIS A 568 1.35 19.64 0.67
CA HIS A 568 2.55 19.69 -0.17
C HIS A 568 2.54 18.56 -1.20
N GLU A 569 2.35 17.32 -0.75
CA GLU A 569 2.25 16.16 -1.63
C GLU A 569 1.05 16.23 -2.58
N TYR A 570 -0.05 16.86 -2.15
CA TYR A 570 -1.17 17.15 -3.03
C TYR A 570 -0.79 18.14 -4.14
N GLY A 571 0.03 19.15 -3.85
CA GLY A 571 0.55 20.09 -4.85
C GLY A 571 1.34 19.39 -5.96
N HIS A 572 2.18 18.40 -5.62
CA HIS A 572 2.81 17.54 -6.63
C HIS A 572 1.77 16.81 -7.49
N ASN A 573 0.69 16.29 -6.87
CA ASN A 573 -0.37 15.62 -7.61
C ASN A 573 -1.15 16.55 -8.54
N VAL A 574 -1.36 17.81 -8.16
CA VAL A 574 -1.91 18.85 -9.03
C VAL A 574 -1.03 19.02 -10.27
N LEU A 575 0.29 19.16 -10.08
CA LEU A 575 1.23 19.30 -11.19
C LEU A 575 1.18 18.09 -12.14
N CYS A 576 1.14 16.87 -11.60
CA CYS A 576 0.97 15.65 -12.39
C CYS A 576 -0.32 15.66 -13.22
N THR A 577 -1.43 16.09 -12.62
CA THR A 577 -2.74 16.11 -13.28
C THR A 577 -2.76 17.15 -14.39
N LEU A 578 -2.18 18.35 -14.17
CA LEU A 578 -2.03 19.35 -15.22
C LEU A 578 -1.16 18.87 -16.37
N ALA A 579 0.00 18.26 -16.06
CA ALA A 579 0.87 17.70 -17.08
C ALA A 579 0.13 16.62 -17.90
N HIS A 580 -0.70 15.81 -17.24
CA HIS A 580 -1.51 14.78 -17.88
C HIS A 580 -2.58 15.33 -18.80
N ASP A 581 -3.40 16.25 -18.31
CA ASP A 581 -4.52 16.80 -19.07
C ASP A 581 -4.03 17.53 -20.32
N VAL A 582 -2.85 18.13 -20.21
CA VAL A 582 -2.23 18.88 -21.30
C VAL A 582 -1.57 17.96 -22.33
N ASN A 583 -0.87 16.88 -21.94
CA ASN A 583 -0.07 16.08 -22.88
C ASN A 583 -0.62 14.68 -23.21
N GLY A 584 -1.53 14.15 -22.41
CA GLY A 584 -1.85 12.71 -22.39
C GLY A 584 -0.72 11.85 -21.82
N ASP A 585 -0.95 10.55 -21.76
CA ASP A 585 -0.15 9.58 -20.97
C ASP A 585 1.35 9.59 -21.31
N GLY A 586 1.71 9.56 -22.60
CA GLY A 586 3.09 9.24 -23.03
C GLY A 586 4.18 10.29 -22.75
N TYR A 587 3.85 11.53 -22.39
CA TYR A 587 4.86 12.56 -22.08
C TYR A 587 5.03 12.81 -20.59
N ILE A 588 4.00 12.57 -19.78
CA ILE A 588 4.11 12.63 -18.31
C ILE A 588 5.14 11.60 -17.86
N GLU A 589 5.14 10.41 -18.46
CA GLU A 589 6.04 9.32 -18.10
C GLU A 589 7.51 9.77 -18.09
N ILE A 590 7.96 10.49 -19.13
CA ILE A 590 9.36 10.91 -19.24
C ILE A 590 9.65 12.06 -18.27
N ALA A 591 8.83 13.11 -18.28
CA ALA A 591 9.04 14.29 -17.42
C ALA A 591 8.93 13.94 -15.93
N TRP A 592 8.03 13.03 -15.57
CA TRP A 592 7.81 12.58 -14.22
C TRP A 592 8.83 11.53 -13.77
N THR A 593 9.34 10.70 -14.69
CA THR A 593 10.50 9.85 -14.40
C THR A 593 11.70 10.68 -13.98
N ASP A 594 11.97 11.80 -14.63
CA ASP A 594 13.07 12.71 -14.24
C ASP A 594 12.83 13.35 -12.86
N VAL A 595 11.58 13.64 -12.50
CA VAL A 595 11.24 14.12 -11.14
C VAL A 595 11.44 13.02 -10.10
N ILE A 596 10.96 11.80 -10.37
CA ILE A 596 11.13 10.65 -9.48
C ILE A 596 12.61 10.29 -9.32
N LEU A 597 13.39 10.29 -10.40
CA LEU A 597 14.84 10.07 -10.35
C LEU A 597 15.54 11.23 -9.64
N GLY A 598 15.02 12.46 -9.78
CA GLY A 598 15.48 13.65 -9.07
C GLY A 598 15.36 13.56 -7.55
N ILE A 599 14.47 12.73 -7.00
CA ILE A 599 14.41 12.43 -5.56
C ILE A 599 15.77 11.94 -5.04
N PHE A 600 16.52 11.20 -5.87
CA PHE A 600 17.84 10.66 -5.53
C PHE A 600 19.00 11.63 -5.85
N ASP A 601 18.75 12.72 -6.57
CA ASP A 601 19.75 13.73 -6.93
C ASP A 601 19.22 15.15 -6.64
N GLN A 602 19.11 15.46 -5.35
CA GLN A 602 18.63 16.73 -4.82
C GLN A 602 19.70 17.82 -4.92
N ASN A 603 19.99 18.25 -6.15
CA ASN A 603 20.94 19.31 -6.45
C ASN A 603 20.24 20.56 -7.00
N ALA A 604 20.75 21.75 -6.69
CA ALA A 604 20.24 23.03 -7.18
C ALA A 604 20.37 23.20 -8.71
N SER A 605 21.08 22.31 -9.40
CA SER A 605 21.12 22.30 -10.87
C SER A 605 19.99 21.48 -11.50
N ASN A 606 19.21 20.74 -10.73
CA ASN A 606 18.10 19.93 -11.23
C ASN A 606 16.82 20.76 -11.27
N SER A 607 16.55 21.39 -12.41
CA SER A 607 15.39 22.27 -12.60
C SER A 607 14.05 21.54 -12.44
N SER A 608 13.98 20.25 -12.82
CA SER A 608 12.79 19.41 -12.62
C SER A 608 12.45 19.24 -11.16
N TRP A 609 13.46 18.93 -10.34
CA TRP A 609 13.29 18.81 -8.90
C TRP A 609 12.87 20.13 -8.26
N ILE A 610 13.59 21.22 -8.56
CA ILE A 610 13.31 22.56 -8.02
C ILE A 610 11.88 22.98 -8.35
N PHE A 611 11.48 22.86 -9.62
CA PHE A 611 10.16 23.27 -10.06
C PHE A 611 9.06 22.43 -9.38
N ASN A 612 9.24 21.12 -9.33
CA ASN A 612 8.29 20.22 -8.70
C ASN A 612 8.06 20.58 -7.21
N GLU A 613 9.14 20.81 -6.46
CA GLU A 613 9.07 21.20 -5.04
C GLU A 613 8.54 22.62 -4.85
N ALA A 614 8.90 23.56 -5.72
CA ALA A 614 8.40 24.94 -5.69
C ALA A 614 6.89 25.02 -5.94
N PHE A 615 6.39 24.22 -6.89
CA PHE A 615 4.97 24.16 -7.19
C PHE A 615 4.17 23.59 -6.00
N ALA A 616 4.69 22.55 -5.35
CA ALA A 616 4.08 22.00 -4.14
C ALA A 616 4.10 22.98 -2.95
N ASP A 617 5.21 23.71 -2.78
CA ASP A 617 5.31 24.79 -1.78
C ASP A 617 4.34 25.94 -2.10
N PHE A 618 4.15 26.31 -3.37
CA PHE A 618 3.16 27.30 -3.78
C PHE A 618 1.74 26.86 -3.39
N ILE A 619 1.30 25.66 -3.78
CA ILE A 619 -0.05 25.15 -3.45
C ILE A 619 -0.24 25.05 -1.92
N SER A 620 0.76 24.54 -1.20
CA SER A 620 0.67 24.47 0.27
C SER A 620 0.64 25.85 0.92
N SER A 621 1.38 26.82 0.39
CA SER A 621 1.32 28.21 0.85
C SER A 621 -0.06 28.81 0.63
N GLN A 622 -0.66 28.61 -0.54
CA GLN A 622 -2.01 29.11 -0.83
C GLN A 622 -3.09 28.49 0.07
N VAL A 623 -3.02 27.17 0.27
CA VAL A 623 -4.06 26.43 1.01
C VAL A 623 -3.90 26.57 2.52
N LEU A 624 -2.66 26.66 3.01
CA LEU A 624 -2.32 26.57 4.43
C LEU A 624 -1.60 27.77 4.98
N GLY A 625 -1.03 28.64 4.16
CA GLY A 625 -0.08 29.66 4.58
C GLY A 625 1.21 29.06 5.13
N ALA A 626 1.65 27.94 4.55
CA ALA A 626 2.84 27.23 4.99
C ALA A 626 3.58 26.54 3.85
N THR A 627 4.90 26.47 3.97
CA THR A 627 5.81 25.86 2.98
C THR A 627 6.74 24.84 3.63
N ASN A 628 7.20 23.83 2.88
CA ASN A 628 8.07 22.77 3.38
C ASN A 628 9.57 23.11 3.19
N TYR A 629 9.92 23.78 2.09
CA TYR A 629 11.31 24.11 1.77
C TYR A 629 11.67 25.57 2.05
N VAL A 630 10.71 26.47 1.84
CA VAL A 630 10.89 27.90 2.14
C VAL A 630 10.79 28.13 3.64
N ASN A 631 11.84 28.72 4.21
CA ASN A 631 11.77 29.27 5.57
C ASN A 631 11.18 30.67 5.46
N GLN A 632 9.90 30.81 5.76
CA GLN A 632 9.17 32.06 5.60
C GLN A 632 9.69 33.10 6.59
N ILE A 633 9.98 34.31 6.09
CA ILE A 633 10.55 35.38 6.91
C ILE A 633 9.55 35.77 7.99
N GLY A 634 9.95 35.67 9.25
CA GLY A 634 9.07 35.96 10.37
C GLY A 634 8.01 34.88 10.62
N GLY A 635 8.10 33.71 9.96
CA GLY A 635 7.20 32.58 10.19
C GLY A 635 7.57 31.71 11.39
N THR A 636 6.66 30.79 11.73
CA THR A 636 6.84 29.77 12.77
C THR A 636 6.98 28.39 12.13
N THR A 637 8.10 27.71 12.39
CA THR A 637 8.33 26.35 11.89
C THR A 637 7.79 25.31 12.86
N ILE A 638 6.98 24.38 12.35
CA ILE A 638 6.44 23.22 13.07
C ILE A 638 6.75 21.97 12.25
N GLY A 639 7.59 21.09 12.79
CA GLY A 639 8.09 19.95 12.03
C GLY A 639 8.93 20.42 10.84
N THR A 640 8.55 20.03 9.63
CA THR A 640 9.20 20.45 8.38
C THR A 640 8.54 21.67 7.74
N MET A 641 7.37 22.09 8.24
CA MET A 641 6.58 23.17 7.64
C MET A 641 6.88 24.51 8.31
N SER A 642 7.03 25.57 7.51
CA SER A 642 7.19 26.95 7.95
C SER A 642 5.89 27.72 7.66
N TYR A 643 5.21 28.20 8.71
CA TYR A 643 3.95 28.95 8.61
C TYR A 643 4.19 30.45 8.67
N ALA A 644 3.68 31.23 7.73
CA ALA A 644 3.90 32.68 7.68
C ALA A 644 3.05 33.36 8.75
N ASN A 645 3.67 34.32 9.44
CA ASN A 645 2.90 35.24 10.25
C ASN A 645 2.20 36.27 9.33
N ALA A 646 1.02 36.71 9.68
CA ALA A 646 0.23 37.66 8.89
C ALA A 646 0.94 39.00 8.84
N GLY A 647 1.05 39.57 7.64
CA GLY A 647 1.83 40.77 7.36
C GLY A 647 3.35 40.57 7.49
N SER A 648 3.82 39.32 7.69
CA SER A 648 5.23 38.97 7.44
C SER A 648 5.38 38.62 5.98
N GLY A 649 6.48 38.99 5.33
CA GLY A 649 6.64 38.79 3.88
C GLY A 649 6.61 37.34 3.38
N GLY A 650 6.36 36.31 4.20
CA GLY A 650 5.97 34.97 3.71
C GLY A 650 6.73 34.42 2.49
N ILE A 651 5.96 33.90 1.52
CA ILE A 651 6.44 33.54 0.17
C ILE A 651 6.43 34.73 -0.79
N GLU A 652 5.62 35.74 -0.50
CA GLU A 652 5.60 37.13 -1.00
C GLU A 652 6.98 37.84 -0.97
N THR A 653 7.93 37.31 -0.22
CA THR A 653 9.28 37.81 -0.24
C THR A 653 9.84 37.47 -1.60
N ASN A 654 10.22 38.49 -2.38
CA ASN A 654 10.87 38.32 -3.68
C ASN A 654 12.24 37.69 -3.55
N TYR A 655 12.24 36.37 -3.35
CA TYR A 655 13.40 35.52 -3.26
C TYR A 655 14.13 35.64 -4.59
N ARG A 656 15.43 35.92 -4.51
CA ARG A 656 16.26 36.16 -5.68
C ARG A 656 17.17 34.98 -5.93
N ASP A 657 17.65 34.89 -7.17
CA ASP A 657 18.82 34.09 -7.49
C ASP A 657 19.93 34.38 -6.47
N SER A 658 20.80 33.40 -6.23
CA SER A 658 21.99 33.63 -5.41
C SER A 658 23.24 33.20 -6.14
N SER A 659 24.38 33.80 -5.81
CA SER A 659 25.66 33.42 -6.42
C SER A 659 26.09 32.00 -6.03
N ASN A 660 25.49 31.43 -4.99
CA ASN A 660 25.70 30.07 -4.50
C ASN A 660 24.33 29.42 -4.22
N PRO A 661 23.58 29.05 -5.27
CA PRO A 661 22.21 28.57 -5.12
C PRO A 661 22.21 27.24 -4.35
N THR A 662 21.40 27.21 -3.30
CA THR A 662 21.00 25.97 -2.63
C THR A 662 19.67 25.50 -3.20
N VAL A 663 19.34 24.22 -3.05
CA VAL A 663 18.02 23.69 -3.46
C VAL A 663 16.90 24.52 -2.83
N ARG A 664 16.98 24.82 -1.54
CA ARG A 664 15.95 25.59 -0.82
C ARG A 664 15.79 27.02 -1.35
N THR A 665 16.89 27.70 -1.68
CA THR A 665 16.82 29.07 -2.21
C THR A 665 16.23 29.12 -3.62
N GLU A 666 16.54 28.13 -4.45
CA GLU A 666 15.95 28.03 -5.79
C GLU A 666 14.47 27.63 -5.73
N VAL A 667 14.10 26.69 -4.85
CA VAL A 667 12.70 26.34 -4.61
C VAL A 667 11.92 27.57 -4.14
N ALA A 668 12.45 28.34 -3.19
CA ALA A 668 11.82 29.57 -2.72
C ALA A 668 11.62 30.61 -3.82
N ARG A 669 12.65 30.82 -4.65
CA ARG A 669 12.60 31.76 -5.78
C ARG A 669 11.58 31.36 -6.83
N VAL A 670 11.52 30.08 -7.20
CA VAL A 670 10.53 29.61 -8.17
C VAL A 670 9.13 29.69 -7.59
N ALA A 671 8.96 29.35 -6.31
CA ALA A 671 7.66 29.38 -5.66
C ALA A 671 7.15 30.82 -5.49
N SER A 672 8.03 31.80 -5.18
CA SER A 672 7.67 33.22 -5.15
C SER A 672 7.34 33.75 -6.54
N ILE A 673 8.08 33.39 -7.60
CA ILE A 673 7.67 33.79 -8.97
C ILE A 673 6.26 33.27 -9.31
N ILE A 674 5.91 32.04 -8.91
CA ILE A 674 4.52 31.57 -9.13
C ILE A 674 3.56 32.39 -8.28
N HIS A 675 3.95 32.72 -7.05
CA HIS A 675 3.15 33.53 -6.14
C HIS A 675 2.80 34.89 -6.75
N ASP A 676 3.80 35.71 -7.09
CA ASP A 676 3.65 37.07 -7.62
C ASP A 676 2.81 37.16 -8.91
N PHE A 677 2.69 36.06 -9.67
CA PHE A 677 1.80 36.05 -10.82
C PHE A 677 0.32 35.94 -10.43
N PHE A 678 0.02 35.31 -9.30
CA PHE A 678 -1.31 34.82 -8.94
C PHE A 678 -1.85 35.40 -7.63
N ASP A 679 -1.01 35.94 -6.76
CA ASP A 679 -1.41 36.72 -5.59
C ASP A 679 -1.97 38.10 -6.01
N GLY A 680 -2.35 38.93 -5.04
CA GLY A 680 -2.68 40.34 -5.32
C GLY A 680 -4.08 40.66 -5.86
N ASN A 681 -5.13 39.92 -5.47
CA ASN A 681 -6.53 40.37 -5.69
C ASN A 681 -7.29 40.75 -4.41
N VAL A 682 -6.60 41.19 -3.36
CA VAL A 682 -7.28 41.59 -2.10
C VAL A 682 -7.78 43.05 -2.15
N LEU A 683 -7.16 43.90 -2.98
CA LEU A 683 -7.20 45.34 -2.77
C LEU A 683 -8.38 46.11 -3.42
N ASN A 684 -9.10 45.53 -4.39
CA ASN A 684 -10.10 46.31 -5.16
C ASN A 684 -11.47 45.66 -5.41
N THR A 685 -11.70 44.42 -4.97
CA THR A 685 -12.96 43.70 -5.25
C THR A 685 -13.84 43.58 -4.02
N ASP A 686 -15.13 43.33 -4.24
CA ASP A 686 -16.11 43.14 -3.17
C ASP A 686 -15.59 42.07 -2.20
N PRO A 687 -15.69 42.23 -0.87
CA PRO A 687 -15.29 41.20 0.10
C PRO A 687 -15.92 39.81 -0.10
N PHE A 688 -16.90 39.66 -0.99
CA PHE A 688 -17.41 38.38 -1.45
C PHE A 688 -16.58 37.73 -2.58
N GLU A 689 -15.84 38.52 -3.36
CA GLU A 689 -14.90 38.06 -4.42
C GLU A 689 -13.50 37.73 -3.86
N LEU A 690 -13.19 38.15 -2.63
CA LEU A 690 -11.96 37.80 -1.90
C LEU A 690 -11.74 36.28 -1.75
N ASN A 691 -12.80 35.49 -1.80
CA ASN A 691 -12.71 34.04 -1.61
C ASN A 691 -12.37 33.28 -2.90
N LEU A 692 -12.32 33.94 -4.07
CA LEU A 692 -12.10 33.28 -5.36
C LEU A 692 -10.74 33.60 -5.99
N ASN A 693 -9.87 34.30 -5.26
CA ASN A 693 -8.53 34.62 -5.73
C ASN A 693 -7.48 33.97 -4.82
N PRO A 694 -6.32 33.60 -5.39
CA PRO A 694 -5.15 33.24 -4.59
C PRO A 694 -4.80 34.37 -3.63
N ASN A 695 -4.23 34.00 -2.49
CA ASN A 695 -3.88 34.90 -1.41
C ASN A 695 -2.35 35.06 -1.31
N ASP A 696 -1.90 35.96 -0.43
CA ASP A 696 -0.49 36.25 -0.10
C ASP A 696 0.21 35.14 0.73
N GLY A 697 -0.48 34.05 1.05
CA GLY A 697 0.01 32.96 1.89
C GLY A 697 0.23 33.33 3.36
N THR A 698 -0.23 34.50 3.83
CA THR A 698 0.02 34.97 5.21
C THR A 698 -1.25 35.00 6.04
N HIS A 699 -1.38 33.98 6.89
CA HIS A 699 -2.67 33.56 7.42
C HIS A 699 -2.72 33.53 8.95
N TRP A 700 -1.56 33.33 9.56
CA TRP A 700 -1.47 32.99 10.96
C TRP A 700 -0.86 34.12 11.75
N ASP A 701 -1.24 34.30 13.00
CA ASP A 701 -0.52 35.11 13.97
C ASP A 701 0.03 34.15 15.03
N THR A 702 1.20 34.47 15.56
CA THR A 702 1.82 33.70 16.63
C THR A 702 1.53 34.38 17.97
N VAL A 703 0.45 33.97 18.62
CA VAL A 703 0.05 34.50 19.94
C VAL A 703 0.44 33.49 21.02
N ASN A 704 1.36 33.86 21.91
CA ASN A 704 1.86 32.98 22.99
C ASN A 704 2.39 31.62 22.47
N ASN A 705 3.20 31.63 21.41
CA ASN A 705 3.70 30.44 20.71
C ASN A 705 2.61 29.53 20.11
N SER A 706 1.36 30.00 20.03
CA SER A 706 0.28 29.30 19.36
C SER A 706 -0.04 30.00 18.06
N LEU A 707 -0.19 29.23 16.98
CA LEU A 707 -0.73 29.73 15.73
C LEU A 707 -2.24 29.93 15.88
N THR A 708 -2.66 31.15 15.60
CA THR A 708 -4.06 31.56 15.59
C THR A 708 -4.35 32.26 14.28
N TRP A 709 -5.48 31.97 13.66
CA TRP A 709 -5.91 32.62 12.43
C TRP A 709 -5.97 34.15 12.59
N ALA A 710 -5.21 34.88 11.79
CA ALA A 710 -4.97 36.31 11.94
C ALA A 710 -6.02 37.19 11.24
N ARG A 711 -6.60 36.72 10.13
CA ARG A 711 -7.52 37.53 9.32
C ARG A 711 -8.89 37.64 10.00
N SER A 712 -9.28 38.86 10.35
CA SER A 712 -10.62 39.17 10.84
C SER A 712 -11.67 38.96 9.74
N THR A 713 -12.68 38.12 9.98
CA THR A 713 -13.83 37.91 9.08
C THR A 713 -14.77 39.12 8.95
N LYS A 714 -14.50 40.23 9.67
CA LYS A 714 -15.31 41.46 9.59
C LYS A 714 -14.69 42.49 8.64
N LYS A 715 -15.46 42.83 7.60
CA LYS A 715 -15.24 43.87 6.56
C LYS A 715 -14.67 45.21 7.05
N SER A 716 -14.89 45.60 8.30
CA SER A 716 -14.42 46.86 8.89
C SER A 716 -13.13 46.76 9.72
N GLN A 717 -12.53 45.56 9.78
CA GLN A 717 -11.37 45.25 10.62
C GLN A 717 -10.29 44.42 9.91
N ILE A 718 -10.39 44.19 8.61
CA ILE A 718 -9.21 43.85 7.80
C ILE A 718 -8.33 45.10 7.87
N ASN A 719 -7.47 45.16 8.88
CA ASN A 719 -6.36 46.09 8.85
C ASN A 719 -5.50 45.59 7.70
N LEU A 720 -5.47 46.33 6.59
CA LEU A 720 -4.54 46.17 5.46
C LEU A 720 -3.06 46.06 5.89
N LYS A 721 -2.75 46.27 7.18
CA LYS A 721 -1.44 46.00 7.81
C LYS A 721 -1.13 44.51 8.01
N GLN A 722 -2.07 43.60 7.73
CA GLN A 722 -1.89 42.15 7.85
C GLN A 722 -1.82 41.46 6.49
N ASP A 723 -2.00 42.21 5.41
CA ASP A 723 -1.65 41.76 4.06
C ASP A 723 -0.13 41.89 3.94
N SER A 724 0.54 40.86 3.45
CA SER A 724 1.97 40.95 3.16
C SER A 724 2.25 41.48 1.77
N ASP A 725 1.24 41.52 0.89
CA ASP A 725 1.32 42.05 -0.47
C ASP A 725 2.10 43.37 -0.48
N GLN A 726 3.23 43.35 -1.18
CA GLN A 726 4.15 44.48 -1.24
C GLN A 726 3.74 45.51 -2.30
N GLU A 727 2.73 45.21 -3.12
CA GLU A 727 2.33 45.96 -4.31
C GLU A 727 3.54 46.24 -5.23
N ASP A 728 4.51 45.32 -5.32
CA ASP A 728 5.75 45.55 -6.07
C ASP A 728 5.75 44.98 -7.50
N GLU A 729 4.69 44.26 -7.87
CA GLU A 729 4.35 43.81 -9.21
C GLU A 729 3.02 44.41 -9.74
N GLU A 730 2.96 44.67 -11.04
CA GLU A 730 1.73 45.11 -11.71
C GLU A 730 0.91 43.92 -12.27
N VAL A 731 1.50 42.73 -12.35
CA VAL A 731 0.91 41.56 -13.00
C VAL A 731 0.12 40.76 -11.99
N LEU A 732 -1.20 40.75 -12.13
CA LEU A 732 -2.13 40.09 -11.22
C LEU A 732 -3.05 39.16 -12.02
N ILE A 733 -2.78 37.86 -12.00
CA ILE A 733 -3.53 36.87 -12.77
C ILE A 733 -4.58 36.19 -11.87
N PRO A 734 -5.86 36.14 -12.28
CA PRO A 734 -6.88 35.46 -11.50
C PRO A 734 -6.55 33.96 -11.39
N GLY A 735 -6.83 33.38 -10.21
CA GLY A 735 -6.63 31.94 -9.97
C GLY A 735 -7.33 31.05 -11.01
N SER A 736 -8.52 31.46 -11.49
CA SER A 736 -9.25 30.74 -12.53
C SER A 736 -8.48 30.59 -13.86
N SER A 737 -7.48 31.43 -14.12
CA SER A 737 -6.62 31.34 -15.31
C SER A 737 -5.43 30.39 -15.11
N PHE A 738 -5.27 29.79 -13.92
CA PHE A 738 -4.15 28.91 -13.58
C PHE A 738 -4.01 27.71 -14.52
N THR A 739 -5.13 27.06 -14.88
CA THR A 739 -5.10 25.89 -15.79
C THR A 739 -4.60 26.25 -17.19
N ARG A 740 -4.82 27.50 -17.62
CA ARG A 740 -4.37 28.00 -18.93
C ARG A 740 -2.85 28.12 -19.00
N TRP A 741 -2.17 28.39 -17.88
CA TRP A 741 -0.70 28.36 -17.84
C TRP A 741 -0.16 27.01 -18.33
N ALA A 742 -0.80 25.90 -17.98
CA ALA A 742 -0.34 24.58 -18.38
C ALA A 742 -0.43 24.40 -19.91
N ASP A 743 -1.47 24.93 -20.56
CA ASP A 743 -1.57 24.98 -22.02
C ASP A 743 -0.46 25.82 -22.66
N PHE A 744 -0.15 26.98 -22.08
CA PHE A 744 0.94 27.84 -22.55
C PHE A 744 2.30 27.16 -22.38
N ALA A 745 2.56 26.56 -21.22
CA ALA A 745 3.77 25.81 -20.92
C ALA A 745 3.95 24.63 -21.90
N LYS A 746 2.86 23.97 -22.32
CA LYS A 746 2.90 22.96 -23.39
C LYS A 746 3.50 23.47 -24.68
N ARG A 747 3.09 24.66 -25.13
CA ARG A 747 3.55 25.25 -26.40
C ARG A 747 5.05 25.54 -26.37
N HIS A 748 5.56 25.85 -25.19
CA HIS A 748 6.99 25.99 -24.94
C HIS A 748 7.70 24.65 -24.72
N SER A 749 7.02 23.51 -24.89
CA SER A 749 7.60 22.18 -24.65
C SER A 749 8.10 22.01 -23.20
N PHE A 750 7.48 22.69 -22.23
CA PHE A 750 7.84 22.57 -20.82
C PHE A 750 7.66 21.14 -20.30
N PHE A 751 6.61 20.47 -20.76
CA PHE A 751 6.25 19.12 -20.34
C PHE A 751 6.76 18.02 -21.30
N SER A 752 7.65 18.32 -22.26
CA SER A 752 7.95 17.37 -23.36
C SER A 752 9.04 16.34 -23.03
N LEU A 753 10.08 16.68 -22.27
CA LEU A 753 11.18 15.75 -21.91
C LEU A 753 11.86 16.13 -20.58
N THR A 754 12.06 17.42 -20.32
CA THR A 754 12.62 17.93 -19.07
C THR A 754 11.91 19.23 -18.70
N PHE A 755 11.68 19.46 -17.41
CA PHE A 755 11.18 20.75 -16.94
C PHE A 755 12.26 21.81 -17.14
N ASN A 756 12.14 22.56 -18.24
CA ASN A 756 13.06 23.61 -18.61
C ASN A 756 12.57 24.95 -18.04
N TYR A 757 13.42 25.57 -17.24
CA TYR A 757 13.15 26.84 -16.59
C TYR A 757 12.73 27.96 -17.55
N LYS A 758 13.38 28.06 -18.73
CA LYS A 758 13.03 29.05 -19.76
C LYS A 758 11.63 28.82 -20.31
N ASN A 759 11.31 27.58 -20.66
CA ASN A 759 10.02 27.20 -21.24
C ASN A 759 8.87 27.45 -20.26
N TRP A 760 9.14 27.27 -18.97
CA TRP A 760 8.21 27.58 -17.90
C TRP A 760 7.90 29.09 -17.82
N LEU A 761 8.94 29.92 -17.73
CA LEU A 761 8.79 31.38 -17.73
C LEU A 761 8.08 31.87 -18.99
N GLY A 762 8.39 31.29 -20.15
CA GLY A 762 7.71 31.60 -21.41
C GLY A 762 6.21 31.28 -21.35
N GLY A 763 5.83 30.20 -20.67
CA GLY A 763 4.43 29.85 -20.41
C GLY A 763 3.71 30.86 -19.53
N LEU A 764 4.34 31.31 -18.44
CA LEU A 764 3.79 32.36 -17.56
C LEU A 764 3.67 33.70 -18.28
N ALA A 765 4.69 34.09 -19.05
CA ALA A 765 4.67 35.32 -19.82
C ALA A 765 3.57 35.31 -20.89
N ASP A 766 3.38 34.19 -21.60
CA ASP A 766 2.28 34.06 -22.55
C ASP A 766 0.91 34.13 -21.87
N LEU A 767 0.77 33.57 -20.66
CA LEU A 767 -0.46 33.71 -19.89
C LEU A 767 -0.71 35.18 -19.52
N ALA A 768 0.28 35.88 -18.98
CA ALA A 768 0.15 37.29 -18.63
C ALA A 768 -0.20 38.17 -19.85
N ARG A 769 0.41 37.91 -21.00
CA ARG A 769 0.05 38.61 -22.26
C ARG A 769 -1.40 38.39 -22.65
N ASP A 770 -1.89 37.16 -22.48
CA ASP A 770 -3.28 36.83 -22.79
C ASP A 770 -4.26 37.54 -21.84
N GLU A 771 -3.88 37.73 -20.57
CA GLU A 771 -4.61 38.53 -19.59
C GLU A 771 -4.43 40.06 -19.77
N GLY A 772 -3.67 40.49 -20.79
CA GLY A 772 -3.56 41.89 -21.21
C GLY A 772 -2.34 42.65 -20.68
N TYR A 773 -1.43 41.97 -19.98
CA TYR A 773 -0.17 42.58 -19.53
C TYR A 773 0.84 42.72 -20.68
N ASN A 774 1.63 43.78 -20.64
CA ASN A 774 2.68 44.01 -21.63
C ASN A 774 4.04 43.47 -21.19
N ASP A 775 4.98 43.33 -22.13
CA ASP A 775 6.30 42.75 -21.86
C ASP A 775 7.11 43.52 -20.80
N ALA A 776 6.91 44.83 -20.64
CA ALA A 776 7.61 45.60 -19.60
C ALA A 776 7.13 45.19 -18.20
N GLN A 777 5.82 45.06 -18.00
CA GLN A 777 5.23 44.62 -16.73
C GLN A 777 5.67 43.21 -16.35
N ILE A 778 5.65 42.29 -17.33
CA ILE A 778 6.11 40.91 -17.15
C ILE A 778 7.60 40.87 -16.81
N CYS A 779 8.41 41.69 -17.49
CA CYS A 779 9.84 41.80 -17.21
C CYS A 779 10.13 42.39 -15.83
N ASP A 780 9.36 43.38 -15.39
CA ASP A 780 9.51 44.01 -14.09
C ASP A 780 9.25 42.99 -12.97
N LEU A 781 8.19 42.17 -13.07
CA LEU A 781 7.94 41.06 -12.13
C LEU A 781 9.12 40.07 -12.11
N PHE A 782 9.54 39.53 -13.27
CA PHE A 782 10.65 38.58 -13.27
C PHE A 782 11.97 39.19 -12.76
N ALA A 783 12.16 40.50 -12.93
CA ALA A 783 13.33 41.21 -12.42
C ALA A 783 13.36 41.25 -10.88
N LEU A 784 12.22 41.20 -10.18
CA LEU A 784 12.14 41.14 -8.72
C LEU A 784 12.89 39.94 -8.14
N HIS A 785 12.92 38.83 -8.87
CA HIS A 785 13.53 37.56 -8.46
C HIS A 785 14.94 37.31 -9.04
N SER A 786 15.55 38.29 -9.70
CA SER A 786 16.93 38.18 -10.21
C SER A 786 17.91 39.03 -9.40
N MET A 787 19.16 38.56 -9.21
CA MET A 787 20.18 39.33 -8.47
C MET A 787 20.49 40.70 -9.08
N GLY A 788 20.27 40.87 -10.38
CA GLY A 788 20.59 42.09 -11.12
C GLY A 788 19.42 43.03 -11.34
N GLY A 789 18.19 42.65 -10.95
CA GLY A 789 16.99 43.36 -11.41
C GLY A 789 16.85 43.31 -12.94
N THR A 790 17.33 42.22 -13.55
CA THR A 790 17.31 42.02 -15.00
C THR A 790 16.21 41.04 -15.37
N CYS A 791 15.45 41.38 -16.39
CA CYS A 791 14.49 40.47 -16.99
C CYS A 791 15.23 39.25 -17.59
N PRO A 792 14.89 38.01 -17.18
CA PRO A 792 15.48 36.81 -17.75
C PRO A 792 14.99 36.58 -19.18
N ASP A 793 15.73 35.77 -19.94
CA ASP A 793 15.22 35.27 -21.22
C ASP A 793 14.10 34.26 -20.95
N TYR A 794 12.92 34.49 -21.52
CA TYR A 794 11.78 33.58 -21.49
C TYR A 794 11.26 33.24 -22.88
#